data_AF-A0A7Y5Q604-F1
#
_entry.id   AF-A0A7Y5Q604-F1
#
_cell.length_a   1.000
_cell.length_b   1.000
_cell.length_c   1.000
_cell.angle_alpha   90.00
_cell.angle_beta   90.00
_cell.angle_gamma   90.00
#
_symmetry.space_group_name_H-M   'P 1'
#
loop_
_entity.id
_entity.type
_entity.pdbx_description
1 polymer ?
#
loop_
_entity_poly.entity_id
_entity_poly.type
_entity_poly.pdbx_seq_one_letter_code
_entity_poly.pdbx_strand_id
1 'polypeptide(L)'
;AMDLLVADEQGAITRLSAGDGWSEGAVEGIAWTWRTPWQFPKSVLLAGSLAPLGHDLRVYGLLTSVGEGYQAYLDRLAGLRERMMAAATAPGATPRLRRHLGSVLINLEDKGQSQAGWATWMARDDLERLNDEIDELEAQFRAAEAGRDPLGGKKGTYLRGYVSEMDDTLQHYSVAVPDAWSPTARLPLLISLHGYGFGRFLGHPAPSYPDAVAVACFGRGNGDYKLWCEQDILTVLDAMLEDYGVDPDRVYITGGSMGGTGSWHMATMYPDRFAAIGPTAGNANHHVWEEVWGWGQREPTFMTPFRDWLESTTSAFQYADNLRHVGVYCLHGTLDNICPVGHARTMVERLRNLSYDVVYEEFPEVGHGGFPGAAAARQKNYLFSRARDPYPRQVTWRTSWHRYPGAYWVAVERFGRQGQDARIDARVDGQQIAVTTVNVQRLRLDLSDRLLDRAAPVDVTVDGLPAYQGPVPSDGALRLGRVGEGWQAVARPAGREKNPTVGGPLEHAFMSRFLLVCGTAGDRRENEVNRRMTEQLAEKWRRWGREQRARVKMDWEVTEQDIAESNLICFGGPASNRFVRRINDRLPIRLTPEGVVAGQELFAGQDVGVKLCYPNPLNPDRYVCVFGGVSWEGTYDINGRFGNWFDWGVFDDRNWFDFSIFDAHTQSPETHLMVGYFDQDWRLDEAVVFRGDAALRRLTRPRRPPDPLAALPDGDEVYLSEITPLRITMEKGVLGYDQSFAGNPITLGSMVFDRGLGVHPQAEVVYDIGGQFAAFEAWVGVDLEGASSVSKAREEAERVAFQLYGDGQLLADTGEMRWNTPPRRIVANVEGVKQLTLMARALDGRKWLFGDASWGLARLSRARPARVAAPVVPIAADRLQLDGAWLLEDYAVGEGVARGAERPQAELATERRIHLPGSIPVALAAAGELPEPYRNDHLRQVAELAKREWWLYRWFDVPTAWQGRRLQLTLSGVTQQAEAWVNGDYVGRASGPFSATTLEVGGPTRFGQRNLLAIRLLAGSAPWTNVRSFAVPARETQVARGTDYGLDGGGLAPALGLGEVTL
;
A
#
# COMPACT_ATOMS: atom_id res chain seq x y z
N ALA A 1 20.70 -29.22 33.82
CA ALA A 1 19.99 -28.55 34.93
C ALA A 1 20.98 -27.58 35.59
N MET A 2 20.80 -26.27 35.41
CA MET A 2 21.55 -25.27 36.18
C MET A 2 20.77 -24.98 37.45
N ASP A 3 21.39 -25.13 38.61
CA ASP A 3 20.85 -24.59 39.85
C ASP A 3 21.20 -23.10 39.90
N LEU A 4 20.17 -22.25 40.01
CA LEU A 4 20.36 -20.82 40.18
C LEU A 4 20.33 -20.51 41.67
N LEU A 5 21.37 -19.85 42.17
CA LEU A 5 21.47 -19.45 43.56
C LEU A 5 21.18 -17.95 43.63
N VAL A 6 20.14 -17.61 44.38
CA VAL A 6 19.73 -16.24 44.63
C VAL A 6 20.09 -15.89 46.06
N ALA A 7 20.98 -14.93 46.23
CA ALA A 7 21.31 -14.40 47.55
C ALA A 7 20.52 -13.11 47.79
N ASP A 8 19.78 -13.06 48.89
CA ASP A 8 19.17 -11.82 49.37
C ASP A 8 20.21 -10.94 50.11
N GLU A 9 19.79 -9.73 50.50
CA GLU A 9 20.65 -8.76 51.18
C GLU A 9 21.13 -9.21 52.58
N GLN A 10 20.48 -10.22 53.18
CA GLN A 10 20.92 -10.83 54.44
C GLN A 10 21.91 -11.99 54.22
N GLY A 11 22.25 -12.29 52.96
CA GLY A 11 23.12 -13.39 52.58
C GLY A 11 22.43 -14.75 52.64
N ALA A 12 21.09 -14.80 52.75
CA ALA A 12 20.37 -16.05 52.69
C ALA A 12 20.30 -16.50 51.22
N ILE A 13 20.84 -17.69 50.98
CA ILE A 13 20.97 -18.27 49.64
C ILE A 13 19.78 -19.18 49.40
N THR A 14 18.91 -18.80 48.47
CA THR A 14 17.81 -19.62 48.00
C THR A 14 18.22 -20.35 46.73
N ARG A 15 18.10 -21.68 46.74
CA ARG A 15 18.34 -22.52 45.56
C ARG A 15 17.04 -22.62 44.75
N LEU A 16 17.08 -22.18 43.50
CA LEU A 16 15.97 -22.32 42.57
C LEU A 16 16.17 -23.58 41.74
N SER A 17 15.40 -24.62 42.06
CA SER A 17 15.24 -25.82 41.24
C SER A 17 14.16 -25.62 40.18
N ALA A 18 14.24 -26.33 39.06
CA ALA A 18 13.41 -26.18 37.84
C ALA A 18 11.89 -26.41 38.00
N GLY A 19 11.33 -26.38 39.21
CA GLY A 19 9.90 -26.56 39.49
C GLY A 19 9.12 -25.28 39.81
N ASP A 20 9.79 -24.17 40.11
CA ASP A 20 9.11 -22.93 40.56
C ASP A 20 9.08 -21.89 39.42
N GLY A 21 8.01 -21.89 38.63
CA GLY A 21 7.63 -20.74 37.79
C GLY A 21 8.49 -20.45 36.55
N TRP A 22 9.13 -21.45 35.95
CA TRP A 22 9.80 -21.27 34.65
C TRP A 22 8.75 -21.29 33.53
N SER A 23 8.72 -20.25 32.70
CA SER A 23 8.22 -20.38 31.32
C SER A 23 9.42 -20.65 30.42
N GLU A 24 9.38 -21.74 29.65
CA GLU A 24 10.47 -22.27 28.83
C GLU A 24 11.09 -21.25 27.85
N GLY A 25 12.43 -21.27 27.76
CA GLY A 25 13.26 -20.76 26.67
C GLY A 25 14.71 -21.24 26.87
N ALA A 26 15.34 -21.90 25.87
CA ALA A 26 16.50 -22.80 25.98
C ALA A 26 17.96 -22.22 25.99
N VAL A 27 18.94 -22.98 26.51
CA VAL A 27 20.38 -22.83 26.20
C VAL A 27 20.74 -23.84 25.10
N GLU A 28 20.68 -23.36 23.85
CA GLU A 28 21.31 -23.83 22.60
C GLU A 28 20.94 -22.83 21.47
N GLY A 29 20.74 -21.55 21.83
CA GLY A 29 20.18 -20.58 20.87
C GLY A 29 19.10 -19.64 21.41
N ILE A 30 18.58 -19.82 22.63
CA ILE A 30 17.38 -19.09 23.08
C ILE A 30 17.71 -18.13 24.24
N ALA A 31 17.06 -16.98 24.22
CA ALA A 31 17.03 -16.00 25.30
C ALA A 31 16.08 -16.51 26.40
N TRP A 32 16.53 -16.48 27.64
CA TRP A 32 15.71 -16.86 28.79
C TRP A 32 14.95 -15.63 29.28
N THR A 33 13.65 -15.75 29.50
CA THR A 33 12.87 -14.74 30.22
C THR A 33 12.40 -15.37 31.52
N TRP A 34 12.96 -14.94 32.64
CA TRP A 34 12.51 -15.36 33.95
C TRP A 34 11.41 -14.41 34.43
N ARG A 35 10.20 -14.93 34.67
CA ARG A 35 9.17 -14.23 35.44
C ARG A 35 9.15 -14.83 36.83
N THR A 36 9.68 -14.09 37.79
CA THR A 36 9.48 -14.42 39.19
C THR A 36 8.03 -14.16 39.60
N PRO A 37 7.40 -15.03 40.41
CA PRO A 37 6.17 -14.68 41.11
C PRO A 37 6.42 -13.70 42.29
N TRP A 38 7.68 -13.40 42.62
CA TRP A 38 8.07 -12.57 43.75
C TRP A 38 8.36 -11.14 43.30
N GLN A 39 7.67 -10.17 43.91
CA GLN A 39 8.15 -8.79 43.93
C GLN A 39 9.27 -8.69 44.96
N PHE A 40 10.49 -8.36 44.54
CA PHE A 40 11.58 -8.08 45.47
C PHE A 40 11.61 -6.58 45.76
N PRO A 41 11.69 -6.16 47.02
CA PRO A 41 11.70 -4.75 47.36
C PRO A 41 12.97 -4.01 46.89
N LYS A 42 14.13 -4.69 46.77
CA LYS A 42 15.45 -4.14 46.36
C LYS A 42 16.37 -5.22 45.75
N SER A 43 17.59 -4.81 45.39
CA SER A 43 18.68 -5.55 44.73
C SER A 43 18.83 -7.03 45.10
N VAL A 44 18.96 -7.89 44.09
CA VAL A 44 19.18 -9.32 44.21
C VAL A 44 20.43 -9.71 43.44
N LEU A 45 21.36 -10.45 44.06
CA LEU A 45 22.56 -10.94 43.37
C LEU A 45 22.23 -12.25 42.64
N LEU A 46 22.40 -12.27 41.32
CA LEU A 46 22.17 -13.47 40.52
C LEU A 46 23.49 -14.23 40.31
N ALA A 47 23.58 -15.46 40.84
CA ALA A 47 24.74 -16.32 40.70
C ALA A 47 24.36 -17.69 40.13
N GLY A 48 25.05 -18.13 39.08
CA GLY A 48 24.80 -19.42 38.42
C GLY A 48 25.97 -20.37 38.56
N SER A 49 25.68 -21.63 38.89
CA SER A 49 26.65 -22.74 38.83
C SER A 49 26.50 -23.50 37.52
N LEU A 50 27.60 -23.71 36.78
CA LEU A 50 27.60 -24.49 35.53
C LEU A 50 27.80 -26.00 35.73
N ALA A 51 27.94 -26.49 36.97
CA ALA A 51 28.09 -27.91 37.28
C ALA A 51 27.63 -28.26 38.71
N PRO A 52 27.41 -29.55 39.04
CA PRO A 52 27.02 -29.94 40.39
C PRO A 52 28.22 -29.76 41.33
N LEU A 53 28.13 -28.74 42.20
CA LEU A 53 28.96 -28.48 43.40
C LEU A 53 30.47 -28.74 43.21
N GLY A 54 31.22 -27.68 42.85
CA GLY A 54 32.66 -27.80 42.72
C GLY A 54 33.39 -26.47 42.65
N HIS A 55 33.61 -25.90 41.45
CA HIS A 55 34.76 -25.01 41.30
C HIS A 55 34.62 -23.79 40.38
N ASP A 56 33.47 -23.50 39.76
CA ASP A 56 33.32 -22.26 38.96
C ASP A 56 31.95 -21.59 39.16
N LEU A 57 31.91 -20.62 40.08
CA LEU A 57 30.74 -19.77 40.33
C LEU A 57 30.86 -18.51 39.48
N ARG A 58 29.95 -18.30 38.52
CA ARG A 58 29.88 -17.06 37.74
C ARG A 58 28.81 -16.14 38.35
N VAL A 59 29.24 -14.95 38.76
CA VAL A 59 28.36 -13.88 39.24
C VAL A 59 27.90 -13.09 38.01
N TYR A 60 26.58 -13.03 37.78
CA TYR A 60 26.00 -12.41 36.58
C TYR A 60 25.58 -10.94 36.79
N GLY A 61 25.56 -10.47 38.04
CA GLY A 61 25.32 -9.06 38.39
C GLY A 61 24.26 -8.88 39.48
N LEU A 62 24.06 -7.62 39.88
CA LEU A 62 23.03 -7.19 40.82
C LEU A 62 21.78 -6.78 40.03
N LEU A 63 20.66 -7.47 40.23
CA LEU A 63 19.36 -7.12 39.63
C LEU A 63 18.53 -6.30 40.62
N THR A 64 18.24 -5.04 40.32
CA THR A 64 17.38 -4.19 41.14
C THR A 64 15.95 -4.18 40.60
N SER A 65 14.97 -4.33 41.49
CA SER A 65 13.58 -3.97 41.17
C SER A 65 13.50 -2.47 40.85
N VAL A 66 13.18 -2.14 39.59
CA VAL A 66 13.03 -0.77 39.08
C VAL A 66 11.57 -0.43 38.74
N GLY A 67 10.61 -1.30 39.07
CA GLY A 67 9.22 -1.23 38.59
C GLY A 67 8.56 0.15 38.75
N GLU A 68 8.65 0.76 39.93
CA GLU A 68 8.08 2.10 40.16
C GLU A 68 8.85 3.21 39.44
N GLY A 69 10.19 3.13 39.38
CA GLY A 69 11.03 4.13 38.70
C GLY A 69 10.90 4.10 37.17
N TYR A 70 10.78 2.91 36.59
CA TYR A 70 10.56 2.75 35.15
C TYR A 70 9.13 3.10 34.74
N GLN A 71 8.13 2.76 35.56
CA GLN A 71 6.77 3.23 35.30
C GLN A 71 6.68 4.76 35.38
N ALA A 72 7.33 5.38 36.37
CA ALA A 72 7.42 6.84 36.46
C ALA A 72 8.13 7.45 35.23
N TYR A 73 9.16 6.79 34.70
CA TYR A 73 9.80 7.16 33.43
C TYR A 73 8.81 7.13 32.25
N LEU A 74 8.07 6.03 32.09
CA LEU A 74 7.07 5.87 31.01
C LEU A 74 5.95 6.90 31.13
N ASP A 75 5.47 7.19 32.33
CA ASP A 75 4.46 8.20 32.58
C ASP A 75 4.98 9.61 32.25
N ARG A 76 6.24 9.93 32.61
CA ARG A 76 6.90 11.18 32.21
C ARG A 76 7.04 11.28 30.68
N LEU A 77 7.44 10.20 30.02
CA LEU A 77 7.60 10.14 28.56
C LEU A 77 6.27 10.37 27.85
N ALA A 78 5.20 9.71 28.30
CA ALA A 78 3.85 9.87 27.78
C ALA A 78 3.34 11.30 28.00
N GLY A 79 3.48 11.85 29.21
CA GLY A 79 3.08 13.22 29.52
C GLY A 79 3.87 14.28 28.74
N LEU A 80 5.16 14.04 28.46
CA LEU A 80 5.96 14.92 27.60
C LEU A 80 5.45 14.88 26.15
N ARG A 81 5.18 13.69 25.62
CA ARG A 81 4.62 13.51 24.27
C ARG A 81 3.28 14.23 24.12
N GLU A 82 2.37 14.09 25.09
CA GLU A 82 1.07 14.76 25.08
C GLU A 82 1.21 16.28 25.09
N ARG A 83 2.07 16.85 25.94
CA ARG A 83 2.32 18.29 25.97
C ARG A 83 2.89 18.81 24.65
N MET A 84 3.85 18.11 24.06
CA MET A 84 4.43 18.48 22.75
C MET A 84 3.38 18.44 21.65
N MET A 85 2.57 17.38 21.58
CA MET A 85 1.47 17.30 20.60
C MET A 85 0.43 18.40 20.81
N ALA A 86 0.05 18.68 22.07
CA ALA A 86 -0.88 19.76 22.39
C ALA A 86 -0.33 21.13 21.96
N ALA A 87 0.96 21.41 22.21
CA ALA A 87 1.61 22.64 21.76
C ALA A 87 1.72 22.72 20.23
N ALA A 88 2.04 21.62 19.55
CA ALA A 88 2.15 21.59 18.09
C ALA A 88 0.79 21.75 17.40
N THR A 89 -0.29 21.27 18.01
CA THR A 89 -1.65 21.30 17.46
C THR A 89 -2.50 22.45 17.99
N ALA A 90 -1.93 23.29 18.85
CA ALA A 90 -2.61 24.44 19.41
C ALA A 90 -3.05 25.43 18.32
N PRO A 91 -4.16 26.16 18.54
CA PRO A 91 -4.56 27.30 17.72
C PRO A 91 -3.38 28.25 17.46
N GLY A 92 -3.11 28.60 16.20
CA GLY A 92 -2.05 29.54 15.84
C GLY A 92 -0.61 29.00 15.93
N ALA A 93 -0.41 27.70 16.17
CA ALA A 93 0.90 27.07 16.09
C ALA A 93 1.49 27.26 14.68
N THR A 94 2.67 27.89 14.60
CA THR A 94 3.32 28.18 13.31
C THR A 94 3.89 26.92 12.67
N PRO A 95 4.05 26.87 11.32
CA PRO A 95 4.71 25.75 10.64
C PRO A 95 6.08 25.41 11.24
N ARG A 96 6.85 26.44 11.62
CA ARG A 96 8.15 26.31 12.28
C ARG A 96 8.06 25.61 13.63
N LEU A 97 7.11 26.03 14.48
CA LEU A 97 6.90 25.39 15.79
C LEU A 97 6.51 23.92 15.62
N ARG A 98 5.57 23.62 14.71
CA ARG A 98 5.12 22.24 14.41
C ARG A 98 6.25 21.34 13.93
N ARG A 99 7.16 21.88 13.13
CA ARG A 99 8.36 21.20 12.64
C ARG A 99 9.38 20.97 13.76
N HIS A 100 9.71 22.00 14.54
CA HIS A 100 10.67 21.86 15.63
C HIS A 100 10.18 20.85 16.68
N LEU A 101 8.91 20.95 17.10
CA LEU A 101 8.30 19.99 18.03
C LEU A 101 8.21 18.59 17.42
N GLY A 102 7.84 18.47 16.15
CA GLY A 102 7.85 17.19 15.45
C GLY A 102 9.22 16.51 15.43
N SER A 103 10.30 17.29 15.33
CA SER A 103 11.67 16.76 15.40
C SER A 103 12.06 16.26 16.80
N VAL A 104 11.50 16.84 17.87
CA VAL A 104 11.70 16.30 19.22
C VAL A 104 10.82 15.07 19.44
N LEU A 105 9.56 15.11 18.98
CA LEU A 105 8.60 14.01 19.06
C LEU A 105 9.10 12.75 18.35
N ILE A 106 9.72 12.88 17.18
CA ILE A 106 10.20 11.70 16.46
C ILE A 106 11.36 11.02 17.18
N ASN A 107 12.26 11.80 17.79
CA ASN A 107 13.34 11.28 18.62
C ASN A 107 12.79 10.62 19.89
N LEU A 108 11.72 11.19 20.46
CA LEU A 108 11.01 10.60 21.60
C LEU A 108 10.40 9.24 21.23
N GLU A 109 9.70 9.14 20.09
CA GLU A 109 9.09 7.88 19.63
C GLU A 109 10.14 6.81 19.29
N ASP A 110 11.24 7.18 18.65
CA ASP A 110 12.36 6.28 18.34
C ASP A 110 13.00 5.72 19.62
N LYS A 111 13.29 6.60 20.60
CA LYS A 111 13.78 6.21 21.92
C LYS A 111 12.81 5.27 22.64
N GLY A 112 11.52 5.61 22.69
CA GLY A 112 10.51 4.77 23.35
C GLY A 112 10.41 3.36 22.77
N GLN A 113 10.52 3.22 21.43
CA GLN A 113 10.56 1.90 20.79
C GLN A 113 11.84 1.14 21.11
N SER A 114 12.99 1.81 21.02
CA SER A 114 14.28 1.20 21.34
C SER A 114 14.31 0.65 22.77
N GLN A 115 13.65 1.33 23.71
CA GLN A 115 13.61 1.01 25.14
C GLN A 115 12.53 -0.02 25.51
N ALA A 116 11.48 -0.21 24.70
CA ALA A 116 10.48 -1.25 24.92
C ALA A 116 11.09 -2.67 24.91
N GLY A 117 12.23 -2.85 24.22
CA GLY A 117 13.04 -4.07 24.28
C GLY A 117 13.89 -4.24 25.55
N TRP A 118 14.09 -3.18 26.34
CA TRP A 118 14.93 -3.16 27.55
C TRP A 118 14.15 -3.29 28.85
N ALA A 119 12.81 -3.32 28.80
CA ALA A 119 11.93 -3.40 29.97
C ALA A 119 12.20 -4.62 30.89
N THR A 120 12.99 -5.60 30.43
CA THR A 120 13.35 -6.82 31.16
C THR A 120 14.73 -6.79 31.83
N TRP A 121 15.59 -5.79 31.57
CA TRP A 121 16.97 -5.73 32.11
C TRP A 121 17.44 -4.27 32.30
N MET A 122 17.32 -3.73 33.52
CA MET A 122 17.77 -2.37 33.81
C MET A 122 18.47 -2.27 35.17
N ALA A 123 19.65 -1.66 35.19
CA ALA A 123 20.32 -1.22 36.40
C ALA A 123 19.80 0.16 36.84
N ARG A 124 20.11 0.58 38.07
CA ARG A 124 19.82 1.94 38.53
C ARG A 124 20.45 3.01 37.63
N ASP A 125 21.68 2.79 37.18
CA ASP A 125 22.40 3.70 36.28
C ASP A 125 21.69 3.82 34.91
N ASP A 126 20.96 2.78 34.47
CA ASP A 126 20.12 2.86 33.28
C ASP A 126 18.92 3.77 33.49
N LEU A 127 18.27 3.73 34.66
CA LEU A 127 17.20 4.67 35.00
C LEU A 127 17.70 6.11 35.07
N GLU A 128 18.90 6.34 35.61
CA GLU A 128 19.49 7.69 35.66
C GLU A 128 19.77 8.20 34.24
N ARG A 129 20.37 7.39 33.37
CA ARG A 129 20.54 7.70 31.93
C ARG A 129 19.22 7.98 31.22
N LEU A 130 18.18 7.17 31.45
CA LEU A 130 16.86 7.38 30.86
C LEU A 130 16.21 8.69 31.33
N ASN A 131 16.37 9.04 32.61
CA ASN A 131 15.90 10.32 33.12
C ASN A 131 16.67 11.50 32.52
N ASP A 132 17.99 11.41 32.39
CA ASP A 132 18.81 12.41 31.71
C ASP A 132 18.36 12.60 30.25
N GLU A 133 18.01 11.51 29.56
CA GLU A 133 17.48 11.56 28.20
C GLU A 133 16.12 12.27 28.11
N ILE A 134 15.21 12.07 29.08
CA ILE A 134 13.95 12.83 29.14
C ILE A 134 14.21 14.30 29.43
N ASP A 135 15.14 14.61 30.34
CA ASP A 135 15.48 15.99 30.68
C ASP A 135 16.09 16.73 29.46
N GLU A 136 16.87 16.03 28.64
CA GLU A 136 17.34 16.54 27.34
C GLU A 136 16.18 16.80 26.38
N LEU A 137 15.22 15.87 26.25
CA LEU A 137 14.03 16.06 25.43
C LEU A 137 13.16 17.23 25.93
N GLU A 138 13.05 17.44 27.23
CA GLU A 138 12.39 18.61 27.81
C GLU A 138 13.12 19.91 27.49
N ALA A 139 14.46 19.92 27.53
CA ALA A 139 15.23 21.09 27.15
C ALA A 139 15.03 21.43 25.66
N GLN A 140 15.01 20.42 24.79
CA GLN A 140 14.69 20.55 23.37
C GLN A 140 13.26 21.05 23.15
N PHE A 141 12.29 20.57 23.94
CA PHE A 141 10.92 21.07 23.91
C PHE A 141 10.86 22.57 24.19
N ARG A 142 11.44 23.02 25.30
CA ARG A 142 11.46 24.44 25.69
C ARG A 142 12.21 25.30 24.66
N ALA A 143 13.25 24.76 24.02
CA ALA A 143 13.94 25.44 22.93
C ALA A 143 13.03 25.64 21.72
N ALA A 144 12.29 24.60 21.32
CA ALA A 144 11.33 24.65 20.23
C ALA A 144 10.20 25.66 20.49
N GLU A 145 9.63 25.69 21.71
CA GLU A 145 8.62 26.67 22.12
C GLU A 145 9.16 28.12 22.06
N ALA A 146 10.44 28.31 22.36
CA ALA A 146 11.12 29.59 22.21
C ALA A 146 11.53 29.92 20.76
N GLY A 147 11.09 29.13 19.78
CA GLY A 147 11.39 29.33 18.34
C GLY A 147 12.82 28.95 17.94
N ARG A 148 13.58 28.28 18.81
CA ARG A 148 14.93 27.79 18.50
C ARG A 148 14.85 26.37 17.94
N ASP A 149 15.69 26.08 16.96
CA ASP A 149 15.79 24.74 16.40
C ASP A 149 16.47 23.79 17.41
N PRO A 150 15.79 22.73 17.89
CA PRO A 150 16.38 21.77 18.84
C PRO A 150 17.57 20.97 18.26
N LEU A 151 17.70 20.91 16.94
CA LEU A 151 18.80 20.24 16.24
C LEU A 151 19.70 21.22 15.48
N GLY A 152 19.59 22.51 15.78
CA GLY A 152 20.36 23.56 15.11
C GLY A 152 21.87 23.31 15.20
N GLY A 153 22.54 23.32 14.05
CA GLY A 153 23.98 23.07 13.97
C GLY A 153 24.41 21.60 13.90
N LYS A 154 23.48 20.64 14.03
CA LYS A 154 23.79 19.21 13.94
C LYS A 154 24.19 18.81 12.53
N LYS A 155 25.30 18.08 12.42
CA LYS A 155 25.88 17.55 11.17
C LYS A 155 25.75 16.02 11.10
N GLY A 156 26.03 15.46 9.93
CA GLY A 156 25.87 14.02 9.65
C GLY A 156 24.44 13.66 9.26
N THR A 157 24.13 12.36 9.30
CA THR A 157 22.81 11.83 8.93
C THR A 157 21.97 11.57 10.17
N TYR A 158 20.76 12.11 10.22
CA TYR A 158 19.84 11.92 11.34
C TYR A 158 18.37 12.08 10.92
N LEU A 159 17.48 11.62 11.80
CA LEU A 159 16.04 11.72 11.63
C LEU A 159 15.52 13.09 12.10
N ARG A 160 14.52 13.61 11.40
CA ARG A 160 13.70 14.75 11.80
C ARG A 160 12.23 14.43 11.60
N GLY A 161 11.37 15.30 12.12
CA GLY A 161 9.94 15.17 12.01
C GLY A 161 9.22 16.49 12.00
N TYR A 162 7.92 16.44 11.71
CA TYR A 162 7.00 17.57 11.75
C TYR A 162 5.60 17.07 12.07
N VAL A 163 4.80 17.90 12.75
CA VAL A 163 3.37 17.63 12.92
C VAL A 163 2.61 18.26 11.74
N SER A 164 2.03 17.44 10.86
CA SER A 164 1.40 17.88 9.62
C SER A 164 0.23 18.82 9.88
N GLU A 165 0.16 19.94 9.17
CA GLU A 165 -0.97 20.88 9.26
C GLU A 165 -2.28 20.32 8.68
N MET A 166 -2.18 19.33 7.78
CA MET A 166 -3.33 18.72 7.13
C MET A 166 -4.23 17.97 8.12
N ASP A 167 -3.63 17.17 9.00
CA ASP A 167 -4.34 16.16 9.78
C ASP A 167 -3.84 16.00 11.23
N ASP A 168 -2.92 16.87 11.67
CA ASP A 168 -2.31 16.83 13.01
C ASP A 168 -1.47 15.56 13.28
N THR A 169 -1.13 14.77 12.26
CA THR A 169 -0.31 13.56 12.41
C THR A 169 1.19 13.87 12.42
N LEU A 170 1.96 13.10 13.20
CA LEU A 170 3.43 13.19 13.19
C LEU A 170 4.01 12.49 11.96
N GLN A 171 4.77 13.24 11.18
CA GLN A 171 5.48 12.79 9.99
C GLN A 171 7.00 12.89 10.20
N HIS A 172 7.76 12.15 9.39
CA HIS A 172 9.21 12.06 9.52
C HIS A 172 9.93 12.17 8.17
N TYR A 173 11.21 12.54 8.23
CA TYR A 173 12.13 12.54 7.11
C TYR A 173 13.57 12.42 7.64
N SER A 174 14.48 11.86 6.85
CA SER A 174 15.89 11.84 7.21
C SER A 174 16.63 12.93 6.43
N VAL A 175 17.68 13.49 7.04
CA VAL A 175 18.51 14.53 6.46
C VAL A 175 19.98 14.17 6.63
N ALA A 176 20.79 14.46 5.63
CA ALA A 176 22.25 14.34 5.66
C ALA A 176 22.86 15.73 5.45
N VAL A 177 23.58 16.20 6.48
CA VAL A 177 24.19 17.53 6.52
C VAL A 177 25.72 17.39 6.46
N PRO A 178 26.40 17.96 5.45
CA PRO A 178 27.84 17.83 5.28
C PRO A 178 28.64 18.61 6.32
N ASP A 179 29.91 18.22 6.51
CA ASP A 179 30.85 18.97 7.33
C ASP A 179 31.10 20.39 6.83
N ALA A 180 30.99 20.60 5.52
CA ALA A 180 31.11 21.91 4.86
C ALA A 180 29.95 22.86 5.18
N TRP A 181 28.84 22.38 5.75
CA TRP A 181 27.70 23.24 6.05
C TRP A 181 27.98 24.22 7.20
N SER A 182 27.44 25.43 7.06
CA SER A 182 27.36 26.47 8.07
C SER A 182 26.09 27.31 7.85
N PRO A 183 25.61 28.10 8.84
CA PRO A 183 24.41 28.93 8.67
C PRO A 183 24.47 29.95 7.52
N THR A 184 25.66 30.29 7.04
CA THR A 184 25.87 31.19 5.89
C THR A 184 26.16 30.46 4.58
N ALA A 185 26.37 29.13 4.62
CA ALA A 185 26.63 28.34 3.42
C ALA A 185 25.33 28.13 2.63
N ARG A 186 25.33 28.49 1.35
CA ARG A 186 24.25 28.20 0.41
C ARG A 186 24.60 26.93 -0.37
N LEU A 187 24.51 25.79 0.29
CA LEU A 187 24.76 24.50 -0.36
C LEU A 187 23.56 24.04 -1.18
N PRO A 188 23.76 23.24 -2.24
CA PRO A 188 22.66 22.62 -2.98
C PRO A 188 21.86 21.65 -2.12
N LEU A 189 20.63 21.38 -2.56
CA LEU A 189 19.75 20.38 -1.96
C LEU A 189 19.43 19.25 -2.94
N LEU A 190 19.63 17.99 -2.52
CA LEU A 190 19.07 16.82 -3.20
C LEU A 190 17.93 16.19 -2.39
N ILE A 191 16.72 16.17 -2.96
CA ILE A 191 15.60 15.41 -2.44
C ILE A 191 15.61 14.01 -3.06
N SER A 192 15.74 12.99 -2.22
CA SER A 192 15.73 11.57 -2.60
C SER A 192 14.39 10.94 -2.22
N LEU A 193 13.66 10.47 -3.22
CA LEU A 193 12.36 9.81 -3.07
C LEU A 193 12.52 8.29 -3.12
N HIS A 194 11.86 7.59 -2.19
CA HIS A 194 11.87 6.13 -2.14
C HIS A 194 10.90 5.51 -3.15
N GLY A 195 11.15 4.24 -3.48
CA GLY A 195 10.24 3.42 -4.30
C GLY A 195 9.02 2.93 -3.51
N TYR A 196 8.17 2.14 -4.15
CA TYR A 196 7.03 1.51 -3.50
C TYR A 196 7.50 0.41 -2.52
N GLY A 197 6.88 0.29 -1.35
CA GLY A 197 7.16 -0.80 -0.40
C GLY A 197 8.29 -0.54 0.60
N PHE A 198 8.88 0.66 0.63
CA PHE A 198 9.77 1.08 1.70
C PHE A 198 8.93 1.42 2.95
N GLY A 199 9.22 0.77 4.10
CA GLY A 199 8.28 0.46 5.19
C GLY A 199 7.88 1.56 6.20
N ARG A 200 7.34 1.13 7.35
CA ARG A 200 6.64 1.91 8.40
C ARG A 200 7.45 3.06 9.05
N PHE A 201 8.80 3.03 8.98
CA PHE A 201 9.69 3.96 9.69
C PHE A 201 10.90 4.45 8.87
N LEU A 202 10.94 4.25 7.55
CA LEU A 202 12.08 4.69 6.75
C LEU A 202 11.61 5.32 5.43
N GLY A 203 11.54 6.66 5.42
CA GLY A 203 12.21 7.34 4.32
C GLY A 203 13.68 6.89 4.36
N HIS A 204 14.17 6.23 3.32
CA HIS A 204 15.56 5.74 3.18
C HIS A 204 16.56 6.71 3.84
N PRO A 205 17.64 6.27 4.53
CA PRO A 205 18.61 7.22 5.09
C PRO A 205 19.10 8.18 4.00
N ALA A 206 18.99 9.48 4.25
CA ALA A 206 19.36 10.48 3.26
C ALA A 206 20.81 10.23 2.79
N PRO A 207 21.06 10.20 1.46
CA PRO A 207 22.39 9.95 0.94
C PRO A 207 23.35 11.06 1.36
N SER A 208 24.54 10.71 1.82
CA SER A 208 25.52 11.71 2.28
C SER A 208 26.41 12.18 1.14
N TYR A 209 26.55 13.50 1.02
CA TYR A 209 27.49 14.15 0.09
C TYR A 209 28.37 15.13 0.85
N PRO A 210 29.62 15.37 0.43
CA PRO A 210 30.52 16.31 1.10
C PRO A 210 30.15 17.78 0.87
N ASP A 211 29.43 18.08 -0.20
CA ASP A 211 29.21 19.43 -0.74
C ASP A 211 27.72 19.78 -0.98
N ALA A 212 26.80 18.92 -0.54
CA ALA A 212 25.36 19.15 -0.66
C ALA A 212 24.62 18.64 0.57
N VAL A 213 23.52 19.32 0.91
CA VAL A 213 22.52 18.77 1.85
C VAL A 213 21.66 17.79 1.08
N ALA A 214 21.34 16.65 1.68
CA ALA A 214 20.38 15.72 1.11
C ALA A 214 19.26 15.41 2.10
N VAL A 215 18.08 15.14 1.57
CA VAL A 215 16.92 14.79 2.37
C VAL A 215 16.19 13.62 1.73
N ALA A 216 15.70 12.70 2.55
CA ALA A 216 14.84 11.62 2.09
C ALA A 216 13.49 11.72 2.80
N CYS A 217 12.46 11.99 2.01
CA CYS A 217 11.12 12.24 2.49
C CYS A 217 10.37 10.92 2.69
N PHE A 218 9.53 10.83 3.72
CA PHE A 218 8.56 9.73 3.85
C PHE A 218 7.37 9.89 2.88
N GLY A 219 6.99 11.12 2.52
CA GLY A 219 5.92 11.38 1.54
C GLY A 219 4.59 10.69 1.85
N ARG A 220 4.27 10.47 3.14
CA ARG A 220 3.15 9.67 3.67
C ARG A 220 2.93 8.32 2.99
N GLY A 221 4.02 7.55 2.89
CA GLY A 221 4.01 6.14 2.51
C GLY A 221 4.00 5.95 1.00
N ASN A 222 3.14 5.06 0.52
CA ASN A 222 3.13 4.65 -0.88
C ASN A 222 2.20 5.49 -1.78
N GLY A 223 1.77 6.68 -1.38
CA GLY A 223 0.79 7.46 -2.15
C GLY A 223 1.34 8.17 -3.40
N ASP A 224 2.30 7.57 -4.12
CA ASP A 224 2.88 8.03 -5.40
C ASP A 224 3.39 9.49 -5.45
N TYR A 225 3.52 10.15 -4.29
CA TYR A 225 3.83 11.57 -4.19
C TYR A 225 2.82 12.49 -4.90
N LYS A 226 1.59 12.03 -5.11
CA LYS A 226 0.49 12.83 -5.69
C LYS A 226 -0.51 13.25 -4.60
N LEU A 227 -1.30 14.28 -4.88
CA LEU A 227 -2.33 14.79 -3.97
C LEU A 227 -1.72 15.18 -2.61
N TRP A 228 -2.28 14.68 -1.50
CA TRP A 228 -1.82 15.01 -0.14
C TRP A 228 -0.34 14.70 0.09
N CYS A 229 0.24 13.75 -0.64
CA CYS A 229 1.66 13.41 -0.54
C CYS A 229 2.57 14.53 -1.05
N GLU A 230 2.11 15.36 -2.00
CA GLU A 230 2.86 16.51 -2.50
C GLU A 230 3.13 17.52 -1.38
N GLN A 231 2.12 17.75 -0.53
CA GLN A 231 2.20 18.72 0.55
C GLN A 231 3.26 18.31 1.59
N ASP A 232 3.46 17.02 1.81
CA ASP A 232 4.54 16.53 2.66
C ASP A 232 5.92 16.83 2.06
N ILE A 233 6.09 16.67 0.73
CA ILE A 233 7.35 17.01 0.04
C ILE A 233 7.60 18.52 0.11
N LEU A 234 6.58 19.34 -0.13
CA LEU A 234 6.69 20.80 -0.04
C LEU A 234 7.05 21.25 1.39
N THR A 235 6.42 20.65 2.40
CA THR A 235 6.71 20.93 3.82
C THR A 235 8.17 20.62 4.16
N VAL A 236 8.71 19.51 3.66
CA VAL A 236 10.12 19.15 3.86
C VAL A 236 11.06 20.06 3.06
N LEU A 237 10.71 20.44 1.82
CA LEU A 237 11.49 21.41 1.05
C LEU A 237 11.56 22.77 1.76
N ASP A 238 10.43 23.28 2.24
CA ASP A 238 10.39 24.56 2.98
C ASP A 238 11.22 24.46 4.27
N ALA A 239 11.17 23.32 4.97
CA ALA A 239 12.07 23.04 6.09
C ALA A 239 13.56 23.11 5.70
N MET A 240 13.94 22.59 4.53
CA MET A 240 15.34 22.62 4.08
C MET A 240 15.80 24.04 3.77
N LEU A 241 14.93 24.84 3.16
CA LEU A 241 15.18 26.24 2.84
C LEU A 241 15.31 27.10 4.12
N GLU A 242 14.43 26.88 5.09
CA GLU A 242 14.39 27.68 6.33
C GLU A 242 15.47 27.27 7.34
N ASP A 243 15.61 25.97 7.63
CA ASP A 243 16.44 25.51 8.75
C ASP A 243 17.91 25.34 8.36
N TYR A 244 18.18 24.99 7.09
CA TYR A 244 19.53 24.74 6.59
C TYR A 244 20.03 25.82 5.63
N GLY A 245 19.17 26.75 5.20
CA GLY A 245 19.57 27.83 4.33
C GLY A 245 20.12 27.36 2.97
N VAL A 246 19.67 26.20 2.48
CA VAL A 246 20.09 25.66 1.17
C VAL A 246 19.81 26.67 0.05
N ASP A 247 20.55 26.55 -1.05
CA ASP A 247 20.40 27.41 -2.22
C ASP A 247 19.06 27.14 -2.94
N PRO A 248 18.10 28.10 -2.98
CA PRO A 248 16.81 27.91 -3.62
C PRO A 248 16.88 27.79 -5.15
N ASP A 249 18.02 28.13 -5.75
CA ASP A 249 18.26 27.99 -7.19
C ASP A 249 19.01 26.68 -7.51
N ARG A 250 19.39 25.88 -6.50
CA ARG A 250 20.07 24.58 -6.66
C ARG A 250 19.40 23.47 -5.86
N VAL A 251 18.10 23.32 -6.12
CA VAL A 251 17.25 22.25 -5.57
C VAL A 251 17.00 21.20 -6.65
N TYR A 252 17.23 19.94 -6.31
CA TYR A 252 17.08 18.79 -7.21
C TYR A 252 16.20 17.72 -6.58
N ILE A 253 15.51 16.93 -7.41
CA ILE A 253 14.71 15.79 -6.94
C ILE A 253 14.95 14.54 -7.79
N THR A 254 15.11 13.39 -7.13
CA THR A 254 15.43 12.11 -7.78
C THR A 254 14.83 10.93 -7.02
N GLY A 255 14.62 9.81 -7.69
CA GLY A 255 14.17 8.57 -7.08
C GLY A 255 13.98 7.45 -8.10
N GLY A 256 13.90 6.22 -7.60
CA GLY A 256 13.62 5.02 -8.39
C GLY A 256 12.14 4.62 -8.29
N SER A 257 11.57 4.04 -9.36
CA SER A 257 10.19 3.50 -9.35
C SER A 257 9.16 4.57 -8.97
N MET A 258 8.39 4.39 -7.90
CA MET A 258 7.52 5.40 -7.30
C MET A 258 8.23 6.75 -7.05
N GLY A 259 9.50 6.74 -6.65
CA GLY A 259 10.30 7.96 -6.48
C GLY A 259 10.66 8.61 -7.81
N GLY A 260 10.78 7.83 -8.89
CA GLY A 260 10.92 8.33 -10.25
C GLY A 260 9.63 8.98 -10.74
N THR A 261 8.48 8.36 -10.43
CA THR A 261 7.14 8.94 -10.65
C THR A 261 6.97 10.27 -9.92
N GLY A 262 7.33 10.31 -8.63
CA GLY A 262 7.29 11.53 -7.83
C GLY A 262 8.21 12.62 -8.36
N SER A 263 9.38 12.26 -8.90
CA SER A 263 10.31 13.21 -9.52
C SER A 263 9.70 13.88 -10.76
N TRP A 264 9.03 13.10 -11.61
CA TRP A 264 8.27 13.65 -12.75
C TRP A 264 7.13 14.55 -12.28
N HIS A 265 6.28 14.02 -11.39
CA HIS A 265 5.07 14.68 -10.90
C HIS A 265 5.38 16.03 -10.25
N MET A 266 6.28 16.05 -9.25
CA MET A 266 6.62 17.27 -8.51
C MET A 266 7.17 18.36 -9.43
N ALA A 267 8.02 18.02 -10.39
CA ALA A 267 8.59 19.01 -11.30
C ALA A 267 7.60 19.51 -12.35
N THR A 268 6.62 18.70 -12.77
CA THR A 268 5.57 19.19 -13.67
C THR A 268 4.55 20.07 -12.97
N MET A 269 4.29 19.85 -11.68
CA MET A 269 3.34 20.63 -10.89
C MET A 269 3.97 21.87 -10.23
N TYR A 270 5.29 21.84 -9.98
CA TYR A 270 6.03 22.91 -9.30
C TYR A 270 7.39 23.17 -9.99
N PRO A 271 7.43 23.46 -11.30
CA PRO A 271 8.69 23.55 -12.07
C PRO A 271 9.61 24.67 -11.58
N ASP A 272 9.04 25.72 -10.98
CA ASP A 272 9.78 26.85 -10.42
C ASP A 272 10.47 26.55 -9.08
N ARG A 273 10.30 25.33 -8.54
CA ARG A 273 10.96 24.88 -7.31
C ARG A 273 12.23 24.07 -7.55
N PHE A 274 12.49 23.62 -8.79
CA PHE A 274 13.58 22.68 -9.09
C PHE A 274 14.47 23.19 -10.22
N ALA A 275 15.78 22.99 -10.09
CA ALA A 275 16.74 23.26 -11.16
C ALA A 275 16.87 22.08 -12.13
N ALA A 276 16.77 20.85 -11.60
CA ALA A 276 16.81 19.62 -12.39
C ALA A 276 16.20 18.42 -11.66
N ILE A 277 15.80 17.41 -12.42
CA ILE A 277 15.25 16.15 -11.92
C ILE A 277 15.97 14.91 -12.45
N GLY A 278 16.06 13.88 -11.60
CA GLY A 278 16.67 12.59 -11.91
C GLY A 278 15.69 11.42 -11.76
N PRO A 279 14.69 11.26 -12.63
CA PRO A 279 13.77 10.13 -12.57
C PRO A 279 14.44 8.83 -13.04
N THR A 280 14.28 7.76 -12.26
CA THR A 280 14.76 6.42 -12.61
C THR A 280 13.62 5.42 -12.58
N ALA A 281 13.38 4.69 -13.67
CA ALA A 281 12.33 3.66 -13.77
C ALA A 281 10.94 4.11 -13.28
N GLY A 282 10.60 5.39 -13.43
CA GLY A 282 9.34 5.98 -12.95
C GLY A 282 8.26 6.01 -14.02
N ASN A 283 6.99 5.94 -13.59
CA ASN A 283 5.88 6.17 -14.50
C ASN A 283 5.75 7.67 -14.82
N ALA A 284 5.53 7.98 -16.11
CA ALA A 284 5.36 9.34 -16.60
C ALA A 284 4.12 9.46 -17.49
N ASN A 285 3.80 8.42 -18.24
CA ASN A 285 2.66 8.33 -19.15
C ASN A 285 1.82 7.07 -18.86
N HIS A 286 0.64 7.20 -18.24
CA HIS A 286 -0.17 6.04 -17.84
C HIS A 286 -0.68 5.19 -19.02
N HIS A 287 -0.83 5.76 -20.22
CA HIS A 287 -1.25 5.02 -21.43
C HIS A 287 -0.31 3.85 -21.78
N VAL A 288 0.95 3.90 -21.34
CA VAL A 288 1.90 2.80 -21.52
C VAL A 288 1.41 1.54 -20.80
N TRP A 289 0.82 1.68 -19.61
CA TRP A 289 0.26 0.54 -18.90
C TRP A 289 -1.01 0.03 -19.56
N GLU A 290 -1.85 0.91 -20.11
CA GLU A 290 -3.02 0.52 -20.90
C GLU A 290 -2.63 -0.34 -22.09
N GLU A 291 -1.63 0.09 -22.86
CA GLU A 291 -1.14 -0.62 -24.02
C GLU A 291 -0.48 -1.96 -23.63
N VAL A 292 0.44 -1.94 -22.66
CA VAL A 292 1.25 -3.12 -22.31
C VAL A 292 0.44 -4.16 -21.52
N TRP A 293 -0.48 -3.72 -20.66
CA TRP A 293 -1.24 -4.60 -19.76
C TRP A 293 -2.68 -4.85 -20.22
N GLY A 294 -3.15 -4.13 -21.24
CA GLY A 294 -4.53 -4.18 -21.71
C GLY A 294 -5.51 -3.49 -20.74
N TRP A 295 -5.02 -2.57 -19.89
CA TRP A 295 -5.90 -1.70 -19.10
C TRP A 295 -6.63 -0.72 -20.01
N GLY A 296 -7.80 -0.25 -19.59
CA GLY A 296 -8.57 0.71 -20.40
C GLY A 296 -9.24 0.12 -21.65
N GLN A 297 -9.14 -1.20 -21.90
CA GLN A 297 -9.90 -1.94 -22.93
C GLN A 297 -11.38 -2.11 -22.53
N ARG A 298 -12.02 -1.01 -22.10
CA ARG A 298 -13.45 -0.95 -21.81
C ARG A 298 -14.17 -0.45 -23.06
N GLU A 299 -15.36 -0.98 -23.32
CA GLU A 299 -16.23 -0.49 -24.38
C GLU A 299 -16.40 1.03 -24.28
N PRO A 300 -16.16 1.79 -25.37
CA PRO A 300 -16.35 3.23 -25.35
C PRO A 300 -17.78 3.61 -24.93
N THR A 301 -17.89 4.58 -24.03
CA THR A 301 -19.16 5.13 -23.55
C THR A 301 -19.22 6.62 -23.82
N PHE A 302 -20.37 7.24 -23.56
CA PHE A 302 -20.52 8.71 -23.67
C PHE A 302 -19.56 9.48 -22.74
N MET A 303 -19.02 8.83 -21.69
CA MET A 303 -18.06 9.43 -20.76
C MET A 303 -16.60 9.22 -21.15
N THR A 304 -16.29 8.40 -22.16
CA THR A 304 -14.89 8.10 -22.56
C THR A 304 -14.04 9.35 -22.77
N PRO A 305 -14.47 10.40 -23.51
CA PRO A 305 -13.63 11.59 -23.68
C PRO A 305 -13.30 12.31 -22.38
N PHE A 306 -14.25 12.32 -21.44
CA PHE A 306 -14.06 12.94 -20.12
C PHE A 306 -13.18 12.06 -19.21
N ARG A 307 -13.34 10.74 -19.28
CA ARG A 307 -12.46 9.77 -18.61
C ARG A 307 -11.02 9.94 -19.05
N ASP A 308 -10.78 9.98 -20.36
CA ASP A 308 -9.44 10.12 -20.95
C ASP A 308 -8.80 11.45 -20.53
N TRP A 309 -9.59 12.55 -20.54
CA TRP A 309 -9.12 13.83 -19.99
C TRP A 309 -8.75 13.70 -18.51
N LEU A 310 -9.65 13.18 -17.68
CA LEU A 310 -9.45 13.07 -16.24
C LEU A 310 -8.23 12.21 -15.90
N GLU A 311 -8.06 11.09 -16.58
CA GLU A 311 -6.88 10.23 -16.48
C GLU A 311 -5.61 10.99 -16.83
N SER A 312 -5.60 11.71 -17.95
CA SER A 312 -4.44 12.50 -18.38
C SER A 312 -4.02 13.53 -17.32
N THR A 313 -4.96 14.08 -16.55
CA THR A 313 -4.64 15.06 -15.49
C THR A 313 -3.79 14.50 -14.35
N THR A 314 -3.62 13.18 -14.28
CA THR A 314 -2.84 12.48 -13.26
C THR A 314 -1.47 12.00 -13.76
N SER A 315 -1.20 12.22 -15.05
CA SER A 315 -0.03 11.76 -15.78
C SER A 315 0.91 12.95 -16.00
N ALA A 316 2.16 12.85 -15.53
CA ALA A 316 3.15 13.92 -15.70
C ALA A 316 3.40 14.25 -17.18
N PHE A 317 3.21 13.26 -18.07
CA PHE A 317 3.28 13.44 -19.52
C PHE A 317 2.39 14.58 -20.00
N GLN A 318 1.18 14.73 -19.45
CA GLN A 318 0.25 15.77 -19.86
C GLN A 318 0.83 17.18 -19.68
N TYR A 319 1.62 17.36 -18.63
CA TYR A 319 2.17 18.63 -18.18
C TYR A 319 3.64 18.83 -18.60
N ALA A 320 4.17 18.05 -19.54
CA ALA A 320 5.57 18.15 -19.98
C ALA A 320 5.96 19.56 -20.47
N ASP A 321 5.01 20.35 -20.98
CA ASP A 321 5.17 21.76 -21.35
C ASP A 321 5.83 22.60 -20.23
N ASN A 322 5.55 22.26 -18.97
CA ASN A 322 5.98 22.99 -17.77
C ASN A 322 7.48 22.82 -17.48
N LEU A 323 8.16 21.83 -18.07
CA LEU A 323 9.56 21.51 -17.79
C LEU A 323 10.57 22.33 -18.62
N ARG A 324 10.14 23.41 -19.29
CA ARG A 324 10.99 24.24 -20.18
C ARG A 324 12.34 24.61 -19.57
N HIS A 325 12.37 24.91 -18.28
CA HIS A 325 13.54 25.40 -17.55
C HIS A 325 14.06 24.44 -16.48
N VAL A 326 13.61 23.18 -16.51
CA VAL A 326 14.01 22.15 -15.57
C VAL A 326 14.82 21.11 -16.33
N GLY A 327 16.11 20.95 -15.98
CA GLY A 327 16.95 19.93 -16.60
C GLY A 327 16.51 18.52 -16.23
N VAL A 328 16.50 17.59 -17.18
CA VAL A 328 16.03 16.21 -16.96
C VAL A 328 17.14 15.21 -17.24
N TYR A 329 17.41 14.29 -16.32
CA TYR A 329 18.30 13.15 -16.55
C TYR A 329 17.58 11.84 -16.21
N CYS A 330 17.04 11.17 -17.22
CA CYS A 330 16.22 9.98 -17.07
C CYS A 330 17.05 8.69 -17.27
N LEU A 331 16.84 7.70 -16.39
CA LEU A 331 17.42 6.36 -16.47
C LEU A 331 16.31 5.31 -16.57
N HIS A 332 16.42 4.32 -17.47
CA HIS A 332 15.43 3.23 -17.55
C HIS A 332 16.01 1.93 -18.12
N GLY A 333 15.55 0.76 -17.65
CA GLY A 333 15.95 -0.56 -18.14
C GLY A 333 14.98 -1.11 -19.19
N THR A 334 15.46 -1.84 -20.21
CA THR A 334 14.62 -2.32 -21.31
C THR A 334 13.69 -3.48 -20.93
N LEU A 335 14.01 -4.22 -19.86
CA LEU A 335 13.22 -5.37 -19.38
C LEU A 335 12.38 -5.02 -18.14
N ASP A 336 12.20 -3.73 -17.85
CA ASP A 336 11.30 -3.29 -16.79
C ASP A 336 9.86 -3.70 -17.13
N ASN A 337 9.28 -4.58 -16.31
CA ASN A 337 7.91 -5.07 -16.46
C ASN A 337 6.98 -4.56 -15.35
N ILE A 338 7.45 -3.64 -14.50
CA ILE A 338 6.67 -2.97 -13.45
C ILE A 338 6.33 -1.55 -13.92
N CYS A 339 7.33 -0.79 -14.34
CA CYS A 339 7.15 0.49 -15.03
C CYS A 339 7.76 0.33 -16.43
N PRO A 340 7.02 -0.17 -17.43
CA PRO A 340 7.58 -0.44 -18.74
C PRO A 340 8.35 0.74 -19.32
N VAL A 341 9.47 0.45 -20.00
CA VAL A 341 10.38 1.47 -20.57
C VAL A 341 9.68 2.50 -21.46
N GLY A 342 8.50 2.17 -22.00
CA GLY A 342 7.62 3.09 -22.71
C GLY A 342 7.31 4.39 -21.94
N HIS A 343 7.25 4.37 -20.61
CA HIS A 343 7.03 5.59 -19.82
C HIS A 343 8.15 6.61 -20.03
N ALA A 344 9.41 6.18 -19.94
CA ALA A 344 10.54 7.07 -20.19
C ALA A 344 10.65 7.43 -21.67
N ARG A 345 10.51 6.46 -22.59
CA ARG A 345 10.63 6.70 -24.03
C ARG A 345 9.66 7.78 -24.51
N THR A 346 8.38 7.65 -24.18
CA THR A 346 7.33 8.60 -24.62
C THR A 346 7.55 10.00 -24.01
N MET A 347 7.88 10.09 -22.71
CA MET A 347 8.14 11.37 -22.07
C MET A 347 9.39 12.06 -22.63
N VAL A 348 10.50 11.33 -22.79
CA VAL A 348 11.75 11.85 -23.36
C VAL A 348 11.55 12.29 -24.81
N GLU A 349 10.82 11.52 -25.61
CA GLU A 349 10.48 11.91 -26.98
C GLU A 349 9.68 13.22 -27.01
N ARG A 350 8.66 13.36 -26.15
CA ARG A 350 7.89 14.62 -26.04
C ARG A 350 8.79 15.80 -25.66
N LEU A 351 9.68 15.64 -24.68
CA LEU A 351 10.61 16.69 -24.27
C LEU A 351 11.60 17.08 -25.39
N ARG A 352 12.11 16.11 -26.14
CA ARG A 352 12.97 16.36 -27.32
C ARG A 352 12.23 17.11 -28.42
N ASN A 353 10.98 16.75 -28.69
CA ASN A 353 10.13 17.44 -29.68
C ASN A 353 9.83 18.90 -29.25
N LEU A 354 9.75 19.15 -27.95
CA LEU A 354 9.67 20.51 -27.37
C LEU A 354 11.02 21.24 -27.35
N SER A 355 12.12 20.59 -27.75
CA SER A 355 13.49 21.11 -27.68
C SER A 355 13.95 21.45 -26.25
N TYR A 356 13.53 20.67 -25.25
CA TYR A 356 13.90 20.86 -23.85
C TYR A 356 15.17 20.08 -23.46
N ASP A 357 15.79 20.47 -22.36
CA ASP A 357 17.05 19.88 -21.86
C ASP A 357 16.80 18.52 -21.19
N VAL A 358 17.04 17.46 -21.96
CA VAL A 358 16.86 16.08 -21.49
C VAL A 358 18.04 15.19 -21.89
N VAL A 359 18.62 14.53 -20.89
CA VAL A 359 19.54 13.40 -21.04
C VAL A 359 18.79 12.12 -20.72
N TYR A 360 18.97 11.10 -21.56
CA TYR A 360 18.32 9.80 -21.40
C TYR A 360 19.34 8.69 -21.58
N GLU A 361 19.46 7.84 -20.57
CA GLU A 361 20.21 6.59 -20.66
C GLU A 361 19.25 5.41 -20.52
N GLU A 362 19.23 4.56 -21.54
CA GLU A 362 18.50 3.31 -21.56
C GLU A 362 19.49 2.15 -21.40
N PHE A 363 19.19 1.19 -20.52
CA PHE A 363 20.07 0.06 -20.23
C PHE A 363 19.48 -1.24 -20.77
N PRO A 364 20.09 -1.84 -21.81
CA PRO A 364 19.68 -3.14 -22.33
C PRO A 364 19.72 -4.22 -21.25
N GLU A 365 18.73 -5.10 -21.28
CA GLU A 365 18.62 -6.29 -20.41
C GLU A 365 18.46 -6.00 -18.90
N VAL A 366 18.40 -4.73 -18.51
CA VAL A 366 18.14 -4.31 -17.12
C VAL A 366 16.63 -4.30 -16.88
N GLY A 367 16.19 -4.90 -15.76
CA GLY A 367 14.80 -4.90 -15.31
C GLY A 367 14.41 -3.62 -14.57
N HIS A 368 13.45 -3.71 -13.65
CA HIS A 368 13.00 -2.56 -12.83
C HIS A 368 14.09 -1.99 -11.89
N GLY A 369 15.12 -2.80 -11.60
CA GLY A 369 16.30 -2.40 -10.84
C GLY A 369 17.56 -3.04 -11.40
N GLY A 370 18.70 -2.83 -10.73
CA GLY A 370 20.00 -3.38 -11.18
C GLY A 370 20.76 -2.47 -12.15
N PHE A 371 20.51 -1.17 -12.11
CA PHE A 371 21.23 -0.18 -12.91
C PHE A 371 22.74 -0.18 -12.61
N PRO A 372 23.61 0.07 -13.61
CA PRO A 372 25.05 0.15 -13.39
C PRO A 372 25.39 1.21 -12.34
N GLY A 373 26.27 0.89 -11.38
CA GLY A 373 26.59 1.79 -10.26
C GLY A 373 27.09 3.19 -10.69
N ALA A 374 27.74 3.29 -11.85
CA ALA A 374 28.19 4.56 -12.41
C ALA A 374 27.06 5.46 -12.95
N ALA A 375 25.87 4.91 -13.25
CA ALA A 375 24.74 5.66 -13.80
C ALA A 375 24.20 6.70 -12.80
N ALA A 376 24.02 6.31 -11.53
CA ALA A 376 23.60 7.21 -10.47
C ALA A 376 24.58 8.37 -10.27
N ALA A 377 25.89 8.11 -10.39
CA ALA A 377 26.91 9.15 -10.28
C ALA A 377 26.85 10.15 -11.44
N ARG A 378 26.64 9.70 -12.68
CA ARG A 378 26.48 10.58 -13.85
C ARG A 378 25.22 11.45 -13.74
N GLN A 379 24.10 10.84 -13.37
CA GLN A 379 22.85 11.55 -13.14
C GLN A 379 23.04 12.64 -12.08
N LYS A 380 23.58 12.29 -10.90
CA LYS A 380 23.89 13.25 -9.84
C LYS A 380 24.78 14.41 -10.32
N ASN A 381 25.86 14.09 -11.04
CA ASN A 381 26.79 15.11 -11.53
C ASN A 381 26.10 16.08 -12.51
N TYR A 382 25.21 15.56 -13.37
CA TYR A 382 24.38 16.43 -14.21
C TYR A 382 23.49 17.33 -13.34
N LEU A 383 22.76 16.78 -12.38
CA LEU A 383 21.87 17.56 -11.50
C LEU A 383 22.65 18.71 -10.84
N PHE A 384 23.77 18.39 -10.20
CA PHE A 384 24.57 19.37 -9.45
C PHE A 384 25.25 20.44 -10.33
N SER A 385 25.30 20.23 -11.65
CA SER A 385 25.79 21.22 -12.61
C SER A 385 24.72 22.23 -13.04
N ARG A 386 23.46 22.05 -12.64
CA ARG A 386 22.35 22.95 -12.98
C ARG A 386 22.07 23.96 -11.89
N ALA A 387 21.68 25.15 -12.30
CA ALA A 387 21.07 26.18 -11.46
C ALA A 387 19.80 26.66 -12.15
N ARG A 388 18.75 26.87 -11.37
CA ARG A 388 17.46 27.39 -11.82
C ARG A 388 17.62 28.86 -12.17
N ASP A 389 17.00 29.29 -13.27
CA ASP A 389 16.73 30.71 -13.51
C ASP A 389 15.39 31.05 -12.83
N PRO A 390 15.36 31.88 -11.77
CA PRO A 390 14.11 32.24 -11.12
C PRO A 390 13.27 33.24 -11.92
N TYR A 391 13.82 33.88 -12.96
CA TYR A 391 13.14 34.90 -13.76
C TYR A 391 13.34 34.65 -15.28
N PRO A 392 12.94 33.48 -15.79
CA PRO A 392 13.13 33.15 -17.20
C PRO A 392 12.31 34.08 -18.09
N ARG A 393 12.89 34.52 -19.21
CA ARG A 393 12.23 35.46 -20.13
C ARG A 393 11.04 34.88 -20.91
N GLN A 394 10.87 33.56 -20.93
CA GLN A 394 9.71 32.90 -21.51
C GLN A 394 9.21 31.84 -20.54
N VAL A 395 7.91 31.76 -20.28
CA VAL A 395 7.31 30.75 -19.42
C VAL A 395 6.16 30.10 -20.16
N THR A 396 6.14 28.77 -20.17
CA THR A 396 4.99 27.98 -20.60
C THR A 396 4.42 27.31 -19.35
N TRP A 397 3.12 27.49 -19.10
CA TRP A 397 2.41 26.90 -17.97
C TRP A 397 1.12 26.25 -18.46
N ARG A 398 0.93 24.98 -18.10
CA ARG A 398 -0.26 24.17 -18.36
C ARG A 398 -0.78 23.60 -17.04
N THR A 399 -2.08 23.66 -16.83
CA THR A 399 -2.75 23.09 -15.65
C THR A 399 -4.17 22.67 -15.99
N SER A 400 -4.66 21.63 -15.32
CA SER A 400 -6.07 21.20 -15.39
C SER A 400 -6.85 21.55 -14.10
N TRP A 401 -6.17 22.10 -13.10
CA TRP A 401 -6.74 22.35 -11.77
C TRP A 401 -6.33 23.69 -11.18
N HIS A 402 -7.28 24.39 -10.55
CA HIS A 402 -7.06 25.67 -9.87
C HIS A 402 -5.99 25.64 -8.78
N ARG A 403 -5.82 24.46 -8.15
CA ARG A 403 -4.82 24.25 -7.10
C ARG A 403 -3.39 24.54 -7.58
N TYR A 404 -3.12 24.37 -8.86
CA TYR A 404 -1.83 24.65 -9.49
C TYR A 404 -1.99 25.88 -10.39
N PRO A 405 -2.02 27.10 -9.82
CA PRO A 405 -2.38 28.30 -10.57
C PRO A 405 -1.30 28.74 -11.54
N GLY A 406 -0.02 28.50 -11.25
CA GLY A 406 1.07 29.12 -12.00
C GLY A 406 2.45 28.66 -11.56
N ALA A 407 3.46 29.12 -12.30
CA ALA A 407 4.86 28.94 -11.98
C ALA A 407 5.66 30.17 -12.44
N TYR A 408 6.78 30.46 -11.77
CA TYR A 408 7.61 31.63 -12.03
C TYR A 408 6.81 32.93 -11.91
N TRP A 409 6.62 33.67 -13.01
CA TRP A 409 5.92 34.96 -13.03
C TRP A 409 4.56 34.92 -13.73
N VAL A 410 4.02 33.73 -14.04
CA VAL A 410 2.71 33.59 -14.70
C VAL A 410 1.76 32.75 -13.86
N ALA A 411 0.48 33.12 -13.84
CA ALA A 411 -0.58 32.31 -13.24
C ALA A 411 -1.91 32.44 -14.00
N VAL A 412 -2.63 31.33 -14.10
CA VAL A 412 -4.04 31.28 -14.46
C VAL A 412 -4.87 31.50 -13.20
N GLU A 413 -5.66 32.58 -13.18
CA GLU A 413 -6.56 32.87 -12.06
C GLU A 413 -8.01 32.43 -12.32
N ARG A 414 -8.40 32.22 -13.58
CA ARG A 414 -9.74 31.74 -13.95
C ARG A 414 -9.73 30.99 -15.28
N PHE A 415 -10.31 29.80 -15.29
CA PHE A 415 -10.43 28.98 -16.50
C PHE A 415 -11.60 29.45 -17.37
N GLY A 416 -11.56 29.11 -18.65
CA GLY A 416 -12.72 29.24 -19.54
C GLY A 416 -13.82 28.25 -19.18
N ARG A 417 -13.45 26.97 -19.07
CA ARG A 417 -14.34 25.85 -18.76
C ARG A 417 -13.58 24.80 -17.93
N GLN A 418 -14.25 24.23 -16.93
CA GLN A 418 -13.75 23.07 -16.20
C GLN A 418 -13.79 21.82 -17.10
N GLY A 419 -12.92 20.83 -16.87
CA GLY A 419 -12.86 19.65 -17.73
C GLY A 419 -12.02 19.82 -19.00
N GLN A 420 -11.23 20.90 -19.07
CA GLN A 420 -10.27 21.18 -20.13
C GLN A 420 -9.03 21.82 -19.53
N ASP A 421 -7.87 21.57 -20.15
CA ASP A 421 -6.63 22.19 -19.71
C ASP A 421 -6.61 23.69 -20.00
N ALA A 422 -6.07 24.46 -19.06
CA ALA A 422 -5.65 25.83 -19.28
C ALA A 422 -4.16 25.87 -19.62
N ARG A 423 -3.77 26.74 -20.56
CA ARG A 423 -2.37 26.95 -20.93
C ARG A 423 -2.08 28.44 -21.13
N ILE A 424 -0.92 28.88 -20.65
CA ILE A 424 -0.31 30.18 -20.90
C ILE A 424 1.08 29.95 -21.51
N ASP A 425 1.41 30.64 -22.59
CA ASP A 425 2.81 30.83 -23.05
C ASP A 425 3.09 32.33 -23.09
N ALA A 426 3.96 32.81 -22.21
CA ALA A 426 4.27 34.22 -22.04
C ALA A 426 5.75 34.48 -22.27
N ARG A 427 6.08 35.56 -23.00
CA ARG A 427 7.45 36.00 -23.26
C ARG A 427 7.60 37.48 -22.95
N VAL A 428 8.71 37.85 -22.33
CA VAL A 428 9.12 39.23 -22.09
C VAL A 428 10.37 39.59 -22.90
N ASP A 429 10.31 40.70 -23.63
CA ASP A 429 11.41 41.29 -24.38
C ASP A 429 11.46 42.81 -24.15
N GLY A 430 12.44 43.28 -23.37
CA GLY A 430 12.44 44.65 -22.85
C GLY A 430 11.17 44.94 -22.03
N GLN A 431 10.41 45.96 -22.44
CA GLN A 431 9.13 46.37 -21.84
C GLN A 431 7.90 45.74 -22.53
N GLN A 432 8.11 44.80 -23.45
CA GLN A 432 7.05 44.16 -24.23
C GLN A 432 6.80 42.75 -23.71
N ILE A 433 5.53 42.42 -23.43
CA ILE A 433 5.11 41.09 -23.01
C ILE A 433 4.10 40.55 -24.02
N ALA A 434 4.37 39.37 -24.58
CA ALA A 434 3.45 38.66 -25.45
C ALA A 434 2.96 37.39 -24.76
N VAL A 435 1.65 37.21 -24.71
CA VAL A 435 0.99 36.06 -24.07
C VAL A 435 0.08 35.36 -25.07
N THR A 436 0.10 34.04 -25.09
CA THR A 436 -0.90 33.21 -25.78
C THR A 436 -1.59 32.32 -24.77
N THR A 437 -2.90 32.15 -24.94
CA THR A 437 -3.73 31.43 -23.98
C THR A 437 -4.59 30.35 -24.63
N VAL A 438 -4.84 29.28 -23.87
CA VAL A 438 -5.86 28.27 -24.19
C VAL A 438 -6.71 28.08 -22.95
N ASN A 439 -8.03 28.20 -23.08
CA ASN A 439 -8.99 28.03 -21.97
C ASN A 439 -8.72 28.93 -20.75
N VAL A 440 -8.29 30.18 -20.96
CA VAL A 440 -8.06 31.17 -19.89
C VAL A 440 -9.04 32.34 -20.01
N GLN A 441 -9.70 32.70 -18.90
CA GLN A 441 -10.52 33.89 -18.78
C GLN A 441 -9.84 35.02 -17.99
N ARG A 442 -8.96 34.66 -17.04
CA ARG A 442 -8.16 35.63 -16.27
C ARG A 442 -6.79 35.06 -15.94
N LEU A 443 -5.76 35.88 -16.13
CA LEU A 443 -4.37 35.56 -15.80
C LEU A 443 -3.72 36.67 -14.97
N ARG A 444 -2.65 36.30 -14.27
CA ARG A 444 -1.78 37.20 -13.51
C ARG A 444 -0.35 37.09 -14.00
N LEU A 445 0.31 38.23 -14.14
CA LEU A 445 1.74 38.36 -14.40
C LEU A 445 2.40 39.05 -13.20
N ASP A 446 3.36 38.38 -12.58
CA ASP A 446 4.10 38.90 -11.41
C ASP A 446 5.41 39.57 -11.89
N LEU A 447 5.34 40.88 -12.13
CA LEU A 447 6.38 41.68 -12.77
C LEU A 447 7.44 42.15 -11.76
N SER A 448 8.71 41.92 -12.09
CA SER A 448 9.88 42.19 -11.25
C SER A 448 10.93 43.00 -12.01
N ASP A 449 11.75 43.78 -11.30
CA ASP A 449 12.88 44.54 -11.89
C ASP A 449 13.94 43.64 -12.54
N ARG A 450 13.90 42.33 -12.26
CA ARG A 450 14.75 41.34 -12.93
C ARG A 450 14.26 40.94 -14.31
N LEU A 451 12.98 41.16 -14.62
CA LEU A 451 12.38 40.85 -15.92
C LEU A 451 12.40 42.08 -16.85
N LEU A 452 12.07 43.25 -16.30
CA LEU A 452 11.84 44.51 -17.01
C LEU A 452 12.08 45.72 -16.08
N ASP A 453 12.09 46.94 -16.60
CA ASP A 453 12.15 48.17 -15.79
C ASP A 453 10.75 48.53 -15.28
N ARG A 454 10.49 48.38 -13.98
CA ARG A 454 9.17 48.69 -13.40
C ARG A 454 8.86 50.19 -13.32
N ALA A 455 9.87 51.05 -13.48
CA ALA A 455 9.67 52.50 -13.53
C ALA A 455 9.18 52.98 -14.91
N ALA A 456 9.37 52.16 -15.96
CA ALA A 456 8.89 52.42 -17.30
C ALA A 456 7.54 51.75 -17.58
N PRO A 457 6.72 52.29 -18.50
CA PRO A 457 5.51 51.62 -18.95
C PRO A 457 5.82 50.25 -19.57
N VAL A 458 4.92 49.29 -19.35
CA VAL A 458 4.91 47.96 -19.97
C VAL A 458 3.78 47.89 -20.99
N ASP A 459 4.02 47.16 -22.08
CA ASP A 459 3.06 46.90 -23.14
C ASP A 459 2.84 45.38 -23.21
N VAL A 460 1.57 44.97 -23.15
CA VAL A 460 1.18 43.56 -23.06
C VAL A 460 0.16 43.24 -24.13
N THR A 461 0.47 42.22 -24.91
CA THR A 461 -0.44 41.61 -25.88
C THR A 461 -0.86 40.22 -25.40
N VAL A 462 -2.14 39.89 -25.56
CA VAL A 462 -2.69 38.56 -25.26
C VAL A 462 -3.45 38.05 -26.48
N ASP A 463 -3.11 36.85 -26.94
CA ASP A 463 -3.64 36.23 -28.16
C ASP A 463 -3.50 37.13 -29.41
N GLY A 464 -2.42 37.92 -29.47
CA GLY A 464 -2.16 38.87 -30.56
C GLY A 464 -2.96 40.19 -30.48
N LEU A 465 -3.78 40.38 -29.45
CA LEU A 465 -4.55 41.60 -29.21
C LEU A 465 -3.89 42.47 -28.13
N PRO A 466 -3.91 43.82 -28.25
CA PRO A 466 -3.48 44.70 -27.17
C PRO A 466 -4.33 44.47 -25.91
N ALA A 467 -3.68 44.23 -24.77
CA ALA A 467 -4.35 43.95 -23.50
C ALA A 467 -4.06 44.98 -22.42
N TYR A 468 -2.85 45.56 -22.40
CA TYR A 468 -2.47 46.59 -21.44
C TYR A 468 -1.30 47.42 -21.96
N GLN A 469 -1.36 48.73 -21.78
CA GLN A 469 -0.23 49.63 -21.96
C GLN A 469 -0.24 50.66 -20.84
N GLY A 470 0.76 50.63 -19.97
CA GLY A 470 0.74 51.49 -18.78
C GLY A 470 1.82 51.16 -17.76
N PRO A 471 1.81 51.85 -16.60
CA PRO A 471 2.78 51.59 -15.54
C PRO A 471 2.61 50.17 -14.96
N VAL A 472 3.69 49.62 -14.41
CA VAL A 472 3.60 48.37 -13.64
C VAL A 472 2.81 48.62 -12.34
N PRO A 473 1.85 47.74 -11.96
CA PRO A 473 1.14 47.87 -10.69
C PRO A 473 2.11 47.95 -9.49
N SER A 474 1.72 48.69 -8.46
CA SER A 474 2.58 48.91 -7.28
C SER A 474 2.98 47.62 -6.55
N ASP A 475 2.09 46.63 -6.52
CA ASP A 475 2.32 45.29 -5.97
C ASP A 475 3.06 44.35 -6.96
N GLY A 476 3.34 44.82 -8.18
CA GLY A 476 3.96 44.05 -9.26
C GLY A 476 3.01 43.10 -9.99
N ALA A 477 1.76 42.93 -9.53
CA ALA A 477 0.86 41.91 -10.06
C ALA A 477 -0.12 42.50 -11.10
N LEU A 478 0.19 42.35 -12.39
CA LEU A 478 -0.71 42.73 -13.47
C LEU A 478 -1.72 41.62 -13.75
N ARG A 479 -3.02 41.94 -13.64
CA ARG A 479 -4.11 41.01 -13.93
C ARG A 479 -4.83 41.38 -15.20
N LEU A 480 -4.93 40.43 -16.12
CA LEU A 480 -5.59 40.60 -17.42
C LEU A 480 -6.76 39.63 -17.50
N GLY A 481 -7.91 40.11 -17.97
CA GLY A 481 -9.11 39.31 -18.12
C GLY A 481 -9.83 39.58 -19.44
N ARG A 482 -10.61 38.60 -19.89
CA ARG A 482 -11.47 38.74 -21.07
C ARG A 482 -12.62 39.69 -20.78
N VAL A 483 -12.82 40.68 -21.66
CA VAL A 483 -13.97 41.60 -21.64
C VAL A 483 -14.48 41.77 -23.06
N GLY A 484 -15.69 41.27 -23.31
CA GLY A 484 -16.17 41.05 -24.68
C GLY A 484 -15.23 40.10 -25.44
N GLU A 485 -14.85 40.47 -26.66
CA GLU A 485 -13.91 39.73 -27.49
C GLU A 485 -12.42 40.07 -27.20
N GLY A 486 -12.16 41.05 -26.33
CA GLY A 486 -10.82 41.57 -26.05
C GLY A 486 -10.25 41.21 -24.68
N TRP A 487 -9.05 41.72 -24.41
CA TRP A 487 -8.37 41.61 -23.11
C TRP A 487 -8.14 42.99 -22.51
N GLN A 488 -8.27 43.12 -21.20
CA GLN A 488 -7.96 44.35 -20.49
C GLN A 488 -7.46 44.08 -19.08
N ALA A 489 -6.83 45.09 -18.47
CA ALA A 489 -6.54 45.05 -17.04
C ALA A 489 -7.85 44.99 -16.24
N VAL A 490 -7.92 44.03 -15.32
CA VAL A 490 -9.09 43.80 -14.47
C VAL A 490 -8.67 43.65 -13.01
N ALA A 491 -9.54 44.09 -12.11
CA ALA A 491 -9.44 43.70 -10.71
C ALA A 491 -9.91 42.26 -10.52
N ARG A 492 -9.47 41.63 -9.42
CA ARG A 492 -10.10 40.38 -8.98
C ARG A 492 -11.52 40.72 -8.48
N PRO A 493 -12.58 40.09 -9.00
CA PRO A 493 -13.95 40.41 -8.62
C PRO A 493 -14.22 40.04 -7.15
N ALA A 494 -15.10 40.79 -6.49
CA ALA A 494 -15.64 40.41 -5.19
C ALA A 494 -16.71 39.33 -5.40
N GLY A 495 -16.54 38.15 -4.80
CA GLY A 495 -17.50 37.06 -4.93
C GLY A 495 -16.89 35.67 -4.74
N ARG A 496 -17.75 34.64 -4.82
CA ARG A 496 -17.36 33.24 -4.72
C ARG A 496 -16.96 32.74 -6.11
N GLU A 497 -15.68 32.46 -6.30
CA GLU A 497 -15.12 31.87 -7.50
C GLU A 497 -14.20 30.69 -7.12
N LYS A 498 -14.07 29.72 -8.04
CA LYS A 498 -13.05 28.68 -7.93
C LYS A 498 -11.67 29.30 -7.89
N ASN A 499 -10.82 28.79 -7.00
CA ASN A 499 -9.49 29.34 -6.75
C ASN A 499 -8.56 28.24 -6.18
N PRO A 500 -7.27 28.53 -5.93
CA PRO A 500 -6.30 27.50 -5.52
C PRO A 500 -6.61 26.81 -4.19
N THR A 501 -7.32 27.47 -3.26
CA THR A 501 -7.68 26.89 -1.97
C THR A 501 -9.00 26.14 -2.04
N VAL A 502 -9.99 26.71 -2.74
CA VAL A 502 -11.33 26.14 -2.95
C VAL A 502 -11.71 26.14 -4.45
N GLY A 503 -11.21 25.14 -5.19
CA GLY A 503 -11.41 25.00 -6.63
C GLY A 503 -11.98 23.65 -7.09
N GLY A 504 -12.05 22.64 -6.22
CA GLY A 504 -12.39 21.27 -6.60
C GLY A 504 -11.22 20.53 -7.29
N PRO A 505 -11.30 19.20 -7.44
CA PRO A 505 -12.42 18.35 -7.03
C PRO A 505 -12.39 18.02 -5.53
N LEU A 506 -13.34 17.20 -5.07
CA LEU A 506 -13.54 16.87 -3.66
C LEU A 506 -12.25 16.41 -2.96
N GLU A 507 -11.41 15.62 -3.63
CA GLU A 507 -10.15 15.13 -3.05
C GLU A 507 -9.14 16.24 -2.70
N HIS A 508 -9.24 17.44 -3.28
CA HIS A 508 -8.42 18.59 -2.89
C HIS A 508 -8.74 19.10 -1.47
N ALA A 509 -9.92 18.76 -0.91
CA ALA A 509 -10.26 19.08 0.47
C ALA A 509 -9.32 18.40 1.48
N PHE A 510 -8.66 17.30 1.10
CA PHE A 510 -7.70 16.57 1.94
C PHE A 510 -6.25 17.06 1.80
N MET A 511 -5.98 17.99 0.89
CA MET A 511 -4.62 18.52 0.65
C MET A 511 -4.33 19.80 1.46
N SER A 512 -5.15 20.09 2.46
CA SER A 512 -4.98 21.17 3.43
C SER A 512 -5.69 20.75 4.74
N ARG A 513 -5.59 21.56 5.80
CA ARG A 513 -6.16 21.23 7.10
C ARG A 513 -7.62 20.76 6.98
N PHE A 514 -7.91 19.54 7.44
CA PHE A 514 -9.26 18.98 7.41
C PHE A 514 -9.69 18.39 8.76
N LEU A 515 -10.99 18.17 8.91
CA LEU A 515 -11.62 17.58 10.08
C LEU A 515 -12.73 16.64 9.61
N LEU A 516 -12.73 15.40 10.12
CA LEU A 516 -13.84 14.48 9.92
C LEU A 516 -14.93 14.78 10.96
N VAL A 517 -16.16 15.01 10.51
CA VAL A 517 -17.30 15.38 11.35
C VAL A 517 -18.36 14.28 11.30
N CYS A 518 -18.48 13.51 12.38
CA CYS A 518 -19.44 12.43 12.51
C CYS A 518 -20.83 12.97 12.88
N GLY A 519 -21.85 12.70 12.07
CA GLY A 519 -23.25 13.01 12.40
C GLY A 519 -23.78 12.16 13.55
N THR A 520 -24.49 12.79 14.50
CA THR A 520 -25.04 12.11 15.69
C THR A 520 -26.52 12.39 15.96
N ALA A 521 -27.18 13.16 15.10
CA ALA A 521 -28.54 13.65 15.32
C ALA A 521 -29.63 12.78 14.67
N GLY A 522 -29.25 11.71 13.99
CA GLY A 522 -30.15 10.84 13.22
C GLY A 522 -30.80 9.78 14.09
N ASP A 523 -31.49 8.86 13.44
CA ASP A 523 -31.94 7.64 14.09
C ASP A 523 -30.76 6.69 14.44
N ARG A 524 -31.07 5.56 15.09
CA ARG A 524 -30.03 4.60 15.51
C ARG A 524 -29.23 4.04 14.34
N ARG A 525 -29.86 3.81 13.18
CA ARG A 525 -29.19 3.25 11.99
C ARG A 525 -28.32 4.29 11.33
N GLU A 526 -28.84 5.50 11.13
CA GLU A 526 -28.09 6.62 10.56
C GLU A 526 -26.84 6.94 11.39
N ASN A 527 -26.98 7.03 12.72
CA ASN A 527 -25.85 7.33 13.59
C ASN A 527 -24.80 6.21 13.58
N GLU A 528 -25.23 4.95 13.52
CA GLU A 528 -24.31 3.81 13.41
C GLU A 528 -23.56 3.81 12.07
N VAL A 529 -24.24 4.08 10.96
CA VAL A 529 -23.60 4.19 9.64
C VAL A 529 -22.66 5.38 9.58
N ASN A 530 -23.07 6.56 10.07
CA ASN A 530 -22.21 7.74 10.13
C ASN A 530 -20.93 7.46 10.92
N ARG A 531 -21.05 6.80 12.09
CA ARG A 531 -19.92 6.39 12.92
C ARG A 531 -19.00 5.43 12.16
N ARG A 532 -19.54 4.36 11.58
CA ARG A 532 -18.77 3.37 10.79
C ARG A 532 -18.03 4.01 9.63
N MET A 533 -18.70 4.85 8.85
CA MET A 533 -18.09 5.52 7.69
C MET A 533 -17.01 6.51 8.12
N THR A 534 -17.24 7.27 9.19
CA THR A 534 -16.23 8.17 9.75
C THR A 534 -15.00 7.40 10.24
N GLU A 535 -15.23 6.32 11.00
CA GLU A 535 -14.16 5.46 11.53
C GLU A 535 -13.38 4.77 10.42
N GLN A 536 -14.05 4.30 9.37
CA GLN A 536 -13.43 3.68 8.20
C GLN A 536 -12.51 4.66 7.48
N LEU A 537 -12.94 5.91 7.26
CA LEU A 537 -12.08 6.93 6.62
C LEU A 537 -10.90 7.30 7.53
N ALA A 538 -11.14 7.50 8.83
CA ALA A 538 -10.08 7.80 9.80
C ALA A 538 -9.05 6.65 9.90
N GLU A 539 -9.52 5.41 9.80
CA GLU A 539 -8.71 4.19 9.78
C GLU A 539 -7.93 4.02 8.48
N LYS A 540 -8.54 4.34 7.33
CA LYS A 540 -7.84 4.38 6.05
C LYS A 540 -6.69 5.37 6.10
N TRP A 541 -6.94 6.56 6.63
CA TRP A 541 -5.93 7.60 6.82
C TRP A 541 -4.79 7.16 7.74
N ARG A 542 -5.09 6.30 8.71
CA ARG A 542 -4.10 5.73 9.64
C ARG A 542 -2.92 5.06 8.95
N ARG A 543 -3.18 4.38 7.81
CA ARG A 543 -2.15 3.69 7.02
C ARG A 543 -1.15 4.66 6.38
N TRP A 544 -1.57 5.87 6.05
CA TRP A 544 -0.70 6.93 5.51
C TRP A 544 -0.07 7.78 6.61
N GLY A 545 -0.72 7.92 7.77
CA GLY A 545 -0.30 8.75 8.90
C GLY A 545 0.63 8.08 9.93
N ARG A 546 1.51 7.13 9.55
CA ARG A 546 2.36 6.36 10.49
C ARG A 546 1.59 5.71 11.65
N GLU A 547 0.47 5.07 11.33
CA GLU A 547 -0.45 4.51 12.31
C GLU A 547 -1.21 5.53 13.18
N GLN A 548 -1.21 6.81 12.83
CA GLN A 548 -2.03 7.85 13.47
C GLN A 548 -3.28 8.15 12.64
N ARG A 549 -4.46 8.12 13.29
CA ARG A 549 -5.74 8.36 12.61
C ARG A 549 -5.93 9.85 12.34
N ALA A 550 -6.69 10.18 11.29
CA ALA A 550 -7.15 11.54 11.08
C ALA A 550 -8.03 12.03 12.25
N ARG A 551 -8.05 13.35 12.47
CA ARG A 551 -8.87 13.98 13.50
C ARG A 551 -10.36 13.81 13.22
N VAL A 552 -11.09 13.36 14.24
CA VAL A 552 -12.54 13.18 14.22
C VAL A 552 -13.16 14.01 15.33
N LYS A 553 -14.27 14.68 15.02
CA LYS A 553 -15.18 15.29 16.01
C LYS A 553 -16.61 14.84 15.74
N MET A 554 -17.40 14.76 16.81
CA MET A 554 -18.85 14.66 16.66
C MET A 554 -19.40 16.00 16.19
N ASP A 555 -20.52 15.98 15.46
CA ASP A 555 -21.14 17.18 14.90
C ASP A 555 -21.51 18.27 15.93
N TRP A 556 -21.75 17.89 17.20
CA TRP A 556 -22.00 18.82 18.32
C TRP A 556 -20.73 19.37 18.98
N GLU A 557 -19.55 18.83 18.66
CA GLU A 557 -18.25 19.30 19.14
C GLU A 557 -17.58 20.31 18.18
N VAL A 558 -18.14 20.50 16.99
CA VAL A 558 -17.62 21.43 15.98
C VAL A 558 -17.77 22.87 16.47
N THR A 559 -16.64 23.56 16.55
CA THR A 559 -16.53 24.95 17.02
C THR A 559 -16.39 25.94 15.86
N GLU A 560 -16.56 27.23 16.13
CA GLU A 560 -16.28 28.30 15.13
C GLU A 560 -14.80 28.33 14.72
N GLN A 561 -13.89 27.90 15.60
CA GLN A 561 -12.48 27.76 15.26
C GLN A 561 -12.26 26.62 14.24
N ASP A 562 -12.93 25.48 14.40
CA ASP A 562 -12.84 24.38 13.43
C ASP A 562 -13.31 24.83 12.04
N ILE A 563 -14.39 25.62 11.98
CA ILE A 563 -14.93 26.23 10.75
C ILE A 563 -13.95 27.22 10.12
N ALA A 564 -13.25 28.02 10.94
CA ALA A 564 -12.27 28.99 10.46
C ALA A 564 -11.02 28.32 9.88
N GLU A 565 -10.56 27.24 10.50
CA GLU A 565 -9.24 26.68 10.22
C GLU A 565 -9.26 25.47 9.27
N SER A 566 -10.36 24.72 9.22
CA SER A 566 -10.38 23.39 8.59
C SER A 566 -11.41 23.26 7.47
N ASN A 567 -11.09 22.46 6.47
CA ASN A 567 -12.09 21.84 5.61
C ASN A 567 -12.89 20.82 6.42
N LEU A 568 -14.21 20.84 6.32
CA LEU A 568 -15.08 19.97 7.12
C LEU A 568 -15.63 18.82 6.27
N ILE A 569 -15.21 17.60 6.55
CA ILE A 569 -15.68 16.38 5.87
C ILE A 569 -16.80 15.77 6.72
N CYS A 570 -18.05 16.06 6.37
CA CYS A 570 -19.21 15.75 7.18
C CYS A 570 -19.88 14.43 6.74
N PHE A 571 -20.07 13.52 7.68
CA PHE A 571 -20.82 12.28 7.47
C PHE A 571 -22.27 12.43 7.95
N GLY A 572 -23.21 12.11 7.08
CA GLY A 572 -24.66 12.20 7.32
C GLY A 572 -25.34 13.41 6.66
N GLY A 573 -26.64 13.26 6.37
CA GLY A 573 -27.49 14.32 5.83
C GLY A 573 -27.96 15.32 6.91
N PRO A 574 -28.79 16.32 6.57
CA PRO A 574 -29.32 17.30 7.52
C PRO A 574 -30.18 16.68 8.63
N ALA A 575 -30.75 15.48 8.41
CA ALA A 575 -31.44 14.74 9.46
C ALA A 575 -30.46 14.24 10.53
N SER A 576 -29.29 13.72 10.12
CA SER A 576 -28.35 13.03 11.01
C SER A 576 -27.07 13.78 11.37
N ASN A 577 -26.78 14.91 10.72
CA ASN A 577 -25.63 15.76 11.01
C ASN A 577 -26.04 17.22 11.26
N ARG A 578 -25.78 17.72 12.48
CA ARG A 578 -26.16 19.08 12.92
C ARG A 578 -25.48 20.18 12.12
N PHE A 579 -24.22 19.98 11.72
CA PHE A 579 -23.50 20.96 10.93
C PHE A 579 -24.08 21.05 9.51
N VAL A 580 -24.31 19.90 8.87
CA VAL A 580 -24.96 19.84 7.54
C VAL A 580 -26.34 20.49 7.57
N ARG A 581 -27.14 20.25 8.62
CA ARG A 581 -28.44 20.92 8.82
C ARG A 581 -28.35 22.45 8.80
N ARG A 582 -27.32 23.03 9.43
CA ARG A 582 -27.10 24.49 9.48
C ARG A 582 -26.77 25.10 8.12
N ILE A 583 -26.26 24.32 7.17
CA ILE A 583 -25.79 24.81 5.87
C ILE A 583 -26.60 24.33 4.67
N ASN A 584 -27.44 23.29 4.81
CA ASN A 584 -28.12 22.61 3.71
C ASN A 584 -28.84 23.58 2.76
N ASP A 585 -29.58 24.55 3.27
CA ASP A 585 -30.34 25.51 2.45
C ASP A 585 -29.47 26.49 1.65
N ARG A 586 -28.17 26.55 1.94
CA ARG A 586 -27.17 27.38 1.26
C ARG A 586 -26.28 26.59 0.29
N LEU A 587 -26.51 25.28 0.15
CA LEU A 587 -25.81 24.42 -0.80
C LEU A 587 -26.56 24.38 -2.15
N PRO A 588 -25.83 24.26 -3.28
CA PRO A 588 -26.45 24.14 -4.60
C PRO A 588 -27.13 22.78 -4.82
N ILE A 589 -26.69 21.76 -4.08
CA ILE A 589 -27.28 20.42 -4.02
C ILE A 589 -27.69 20.17 -2.57
N ARG A 590 -28.96 19.83 -2.35
CA ARG A 590 -29.58 19.78 -1.02
C ARG A 590 -30.21 18.43 -0.78
N LEU A 591 -30.11 17.92 0.45
CA LEU A 591 -30.88 16.76 0.85
C LEU A 591 -32.21 17.21 1.47
N THR A 592 -33.29 16.53 1.10
CA THR A 592 -34.62 16.64 1.70
C THR A 592 -35.09 15.25 2.15
N PRO A 593 -36.16 15.14 2.97
CA PRO A 593 -36.71 13.83 3.35
C PRO A 593 -37.17 12.98 2.15
N GLU A 594 -37.54 13.62 1.03
CA GLU A 594 -38.02 12.95 -0.18
C GLU A 594 -36.89 12.50 -1.12
N GLY A 595 -35.71 13.13 -1.06
CA GLY A 595 -34.67 12.93 -2.05
C GLY A 595 -33.51 13.93 -2.00
N VAL A 596 -32.68 13.92 -3.04
CA VAL A 596 -31.65 14.94 -3.28
C VAL A 596 -32.13 15.90 -4.36
N VAL A 597 -32.04 17.20 -4.11
CA VAL A 597 -32.42 18.27 -5.05
C VAL A 597 -31.17 18.92 -5.63
N ALA A 598 -31.04 18.93 -6.95
CA ALA A 598 -29.98 19.63 -7.68
C ALA A 598 -30.61 20.51 -8.77
N GLY A 599 -30.46 21.83 -8.67
CA GLY A 599 -31.12 22.75 -9.59
C GLY A 599 -32.64 22.63 -9.50
N GLN A 600 -33.28 22.15 -10.58
CA GLN A 600 -34.72 21.91 -10.67
C GLN A 600 -35.10 20.43 -10.53
N GLU A 601 -34.12 19.52 -10.46
CA GLU A 601 -34.36 18.07 -10.41
C GLU A 601 -34.43 17.56 -8.96
N LEU A 602 -35.36 16.63 -8.74
CA LEU A 602 -35.48 15.85 -7.50
C LEU A 602 -35.16 14.39 -7.82
N PHE A 603 -34.14 13.86 -7.14
CA PHE A 603 -33.78 12.45 -7.15
C PHE A 603 -34.38 11.79 -5.91
N ALA A 604 -35.56 11.19 -6.06
CA ALA A 604 -36.32 10.63 -4.95
C ALA A 604 -35.93 9.18 -4.62
N GLY A 605 -35.84 8.86 -3.34
CA GLY A 605 -35.53 7.51 -2.84
C GLY A 605 -34.79 7.54 -1.50
N GLN A 606 -34.98 6.51 -0.68
CA GLN A 606 -34.31 6.39 0.63
C GLN A 606 -32.85 5.95 0.52
N ASP A 607 -32.50 5.28 -0.58
CA ASP A 607 -31.18 4.83 -0.96
C ASP A 607 -30.37 5.89 -1.73
N VAL A 608 -30.96 7.06 -1.98
CA VAL A 608 -30.29 8.17 -2.68
C VAL A 608 -29.26 8.83 -1.76
N GLY A 609 -28.03 8.91 -2.25
CA GLY A 609 -26.87 9.49 -1.58
C GLY A 609 -26.25 10.64 -2.35
N VAL A 610 -25.46 11.46 -1.66
CA VAL A 610 -24.62 12.50 -2.25
C VAL A 610 -23.22 12.52 -1.62
N LYS A 611 -22.22 12.64 -2.51
CA LYS A 611 -20.89 13.17 -2.17
C LYS A 611 -20.79 14.55 -2.79
N LEU A 612 -20.42 15.56 -2.02
CA LEU A 612 -20.32 16.94 -2.50
C LEU A 612 -19.13 17.62 -1.83
N CYS A 613 -18.37 18.43 -2.56
CA CYS A 613 -17.53 19.50 -2.01
C CYS A 613 -18.03 20.87 -2.47
N TYR A 614 -17.96 21.85 -1.58
CA TYR A 614 -18.44 23.21 -1.86
C TYR A 614 -17.71 24.21 -0.94
N PRO A 615 -17.54 25.50 -1.32
CA PRO A 615 -17.08 26.52 -0.41
C PRO A 615 -18.03 26.62 0.78
N ASN A 616 -17.51 26.42 1.99
CA ASN A 616 -18.31 26.36 3.20
C ASN A 616 -19.11 27.68 3.35
N PRO A 617 -20.46 27.63 3.40
CA PRO A 617 -21.27 28.84 3.53
C PRO A 617 -21.01 29.67 4.79
N LEU A 618 -20.31 29.13 5.78
CA LEU A 618 -19.86 29.82 6.99
C LEU A 618 -18.41 30.31 6.91
N ASN A 619 -17.61 29.78 5.98
CA ASN A 619 -16.25 30.22 5.68
C ASN A 619 -15.90 29.89 4.21
N PRO A 620 -16.13 30.82 3.26
CA PRO A 620 -15.93 30.55 1.83
C PRO A 620 -14.49 30.20 1.43
N ASP A 621 -13.48 30.40 2.29
CA ASP A 621 -12.08 30.06 2.02
C ASP A 621 -11.72 28.62 2.43
N ARG A 622 -12.70 27.84 2.88
CA ARG A 622 -12.57 26.43 3.25
C ARG A 622 -13.66 25.59 2.58
N TYR A 623 -13.38 24.32 2.35
CA TYR A 623 -14.40 23.39 1.88
C TYR A 623 -15.31 22.96 3.02
N VAL A 624 -16.58 22.74 2.68
CA VAL A 624 -17.38 21.70 3.32
C VAL A 624 -17.56 20.57 2.32
N CYS A 625 -17.39 19.34 2.81
CA CYS A 625 -17.76 18.15 2.08
C CYS A 625 -18.91 17.43 2.79
N VAL A 626 -19.89 16.94 2.04
CA VAL A 626 -21.02 16.17 2.55
C VAL A 626 -20.94 14.77 1.98
N PHE A 627 -20.84 13.79 2.87
CA PHE A 627 -20.89 12.36 2.61
C PHE A 627 -22.14 11.83 3.32
N GLY A 628 -23.28 11.84 2.65
CA GLY A 628 -24.54 11.46 3.28
C GLY A 628 -25.65 11.15 2.29
N GLY A 629 -26.65 10.40 2.74
CA GLY A 629 -27.86 10.13 1.98
C GLY A 629 -29.12 10.60 2.68
N VAL A 630 -30.24 10.38 2.00
CA VAL A 630 -31.59 10.63 2.52
C VAL A 630 -31.84 9.78 3.77
N SER A 631 -31.33 8.55 3.77
CA SER A 631 -31.31 7.64 4.92
C SER A 631 -29.92 6.99 5.10
N TRP A 632 -29.83 6.06 6.05
CA TRP A 632 -28.63 5.24 6.24
C TRP A 632 -28.27 4.42 4.99
N GLU A 633 -29.25 4.01 4.17
CA GLU A 633 -29.04 3.20 2.96
C GLU A 633 -28.18 3.96 1.92
N GLY A 634 -28.49 5.24 1.68
CA GLY A 634 -27.70 6.10 0.79
C GLY A 634 -26.33 6.51 1.35
N THR A 635 -26.11 6.34 2.66
CA THR A 635 -24.84 6.67 3.33
C THR A 635 -23.91 5.45 3.46
N TYR A 636 -24.45 4.23 3.39
CA TYR A 636 -23.69 3.01 3.62
C TYR A 636 -22.60 2.78 2.55
N ASP A 637 -21.40 2.39 3.02
CA ASP A 637 -20.16 2.22 2.24
C ASP A 637 -19.70 3.45 1.44
N ILE A 638 -20.18 4.65 1.76
CA ILE A 638 -19.96 5.84 0.93
C ILE A 638 -18.47 6.10 0.63
N ASN A 639 -17.54 5.79 1.53
CA ASN A 639 -16.11 6.00 1.29
C ASN A 639 -15.60 5.26 0.05
N GLY A 640 -15.98 3.97 -0.09
CA GLY A 640 -15.49 3.08 -1.14
C GLY A 640 -16.15 3.27 -2.51
N ARG A 641 -17.18 4.12 -2.61
CA ARG A 641 -17.97 4.26 -3.84
C ARG A 641 -17.30 5.24 -4.83
N PHE A 642 -17.18 4.77 -6.08
CA PHE A 642 -16.92 5.50 -7.33
C PHE A 642 -15.50 6.03 -7.62
N GLY A 643 -14.53 5.73 -6.77
CA GLY A 643 -13.15 6.20 -7.01
C GLY A 643 -12.31 5.34 -7.95
N ASN A 644 -12.73 4.11 -8.22
CA ASN A 644 -12.00 3.16 -9.08
C ASN A 644 -12.45 3.22 -10.54
N TRP A 645 -12.46 4.43 -11.08
CA TRP A 645 -12.73 4.55 -12.51
C TRP A 645 -11.53 4.11 -13.37
N PHE A 646 -10.32 4.19 -12.80
CA PHE A 646 -9.06 3.86 -13.46
C PHE A 646 -8.47 2.57 -12.89
N ASP A 647 -7.88 1.75 -13.76
CA ASP A 647 -7.39 0.40 -13.38
C ASP A 647 -5.95 0.43 -12.81
N TRP A 648 -5.24 1.56 -12.90
CA TRP A 648 -3.87 1.75 -12.41
C TRP A 648 -3.77 2.19 -10.94
N GLY A 649 -2.69 1.77 -10.27
CA GLY A 649 -2.60 1.58 -8.82
C GLY A 649 -2.68 2.78 -7.85
N VAL A 650 -2.55 2.39 -6.57
CA VAL A 650 -2.47 3.11 -5.27
C VAL A 650 -3.58 4.06 -4.81
N PHE A 651 -4.36 4.66 -5.71
CA PHE A 651 -5.45 5.56 -5.32
C PHE A 651 -6.83 4.91 -5.45
N ASP A 652 -7.05 3.87 -4.64
CA ASP A 652 -8.38 3.33 -4.41
C ASP A 652 -9.25 4.40 -3.70
N ASP A 653 -10.45 4.68 -4.23
CA ASP A 653 -11.42 5.68 -3.74
C ASP A 653 -11.14 7.18 -4.01
N ARG A 654 -10.60 7.53 -5.17
CA ARG A 654 -10.54 8.93 -5.61
C ARG A 654 -11.92 9.61 -5.63
N ASN A 655 -11.95 10.88 -5.24
CA ASN A 655 -13.16 11.71 -5.33
C ASN A 655 -12.89 12.84 -6.32
N TRP A 656 -12.80 12.42 -7.59
CA TRP A 656 -12.36 13.23 -8.73
C TRP A 656 -13.41 14.22 -9.25
N PHE A 657 -14.60 14.24 -8.67
CA PHE A 657 -15.70 15.15 -8.99
C PHE A 657 -15.89 16.23 -7.91
N ASP A 658 -16.61 17.32 -8.21
CA ASP A 658 -17.09 18.21 -7.15
C ASP A 658 -18.29 17.61 -6.45
N PHE A 659 -19.15 16.91 -7.20
CA PHE A 659 -20.31 16.23 -6.65
C PHE A 659 -20.69 14.96 -7.40
N SER A 660 -21.34 14.05 -6.69
CA SER A 660 -21.92 12.80 -7.17
C SER A 660 -23.23 12.55 -6.43
N ILE A 661 -24.31 12.33 -7.17
CA ILE A 661 -25.62 11.88 -6.72
C ILE A 661 -25.81 10.45 -7.26
N PHE A 662 -26.17 9.54 -6.37
CA PHE A 662 -26.16 8.11 -6.64
C PHE A 662 -27.25 7.40 -5.84
N ASP A 663 -27.55 6.16 -6.21
CA ASP A 663 -28.52 5.30 -5.53
C ASP A 663 -28.02 3.84 -5.48
N ALA A 664 -28.89 2.89 -5.14
CA ALA A 664 -28.52 1.47 -5.10
C ALA A 664 -28.07 0.91 -6.48
N HIS A 665 -28.49 1.51 -7.59
CA HIS A 665 -28.14 1.10 -8.95
C HIS A 665 -26.87 1.78 -9.50
N THR A 666 -26.22 2.64 -8.73
CA THR A 666 -24.95 3.26 -9.15
C THR A 666 -23.77 2.39 -8.77
N GLN A 667 -22.99 1.96 -9.78
CA GLN A 667 -21.75 1.20 -9.62
C GLN A 667 -20.54 1.91 -10.25
N SER A 668 -20.69 2.45 -11.45
CA SER A 668 -19.67 3.21 -12.17
C SER A 668 -20.14 4.64 -12.50
N PRO A 669 -19.25 5.53 -12.95
CA PRO A 669 -19.60 6.89 -13.39
C PRO A 669 -20.75 6.92 -14.41
N GLU A 670 -20.77 5.95 -15.32
CA GLU A 670 -21.80 5.79 -16.36
C GLU A 670 -23.18 5.38 -15.81
N THR A 671 -23.26 5.04 -14.52
CA THR A 671 -24.51 4.63 -13.85
C THR A 671 -24.93 5.61 -12.74
N HIS A 672 -24.31 6.79 -12.63
CA HIS A 672 -24.71 7.80 -11.66
C HIS A 672 -26.09 8.37 -11.96
N LEU A 673 -26.80 8.84 -10.94
CA LEU A 673 -27.97 9.69 -11.17
C LEU A 673 -27.51 11.03 -11.76
N MET A 674 -26.48 11.62 -11.16
CA MET A 674 -25.81 12.82 -11.65
C MET A 674 -24.39 12.92 -11.07
N VAL A 675 -23.39 13.29 -11.85
CA VAL A 675 -22.00 13.50 -11.39
C VAL A 675 -21.36 14.62 -12.18
N GLY A 676 -20.46 15.40 -11.57
CA GLY A 676 -19.75 16.43 -12.33
C GLY A 676 -19.06 17.48 -11.49
N TYR A 677 -18.88 18.65 -12.10
CA TYR A 677 -18.26 19.82 -11.50
C TYR A 677 -19.22 21.00 -11.51
N PHE A 678 -19.00 21.93 -10.60
CA PHE A 678 -19.57 23.26 -10.73
C PHE A 678 -18.73 24.10 -11.70
N ASP A 679 -19.35 25.14 -12.27
CA ASP A 679 -18.65 26.16 -13.05
C ASP A 679 -17.66 26.97 -12.19
N GLN A 680 -17.03 27.97 -12.81
CA GLN A 680 -16.05 28.83 -12.15
C GLN A 680 -16.64 29.69 -11.02
N ASP A 681 -17.96 29.84 -10.95
CA ASP A 681 -18.70 30.61 -9.94
C ASP A 681 -19.47 29.69 -8.97
N TRP A 682 -19.12 28.40 -8.94
CA TRP A 682 -19.73 27.39 -8.08
C TRP A 682 -21.23 27.17 -8.33
N ARG A 683 -21.67 27.28 -9.59
CA ARG A 683 -23.05 27.01 -10.04
C ARG A 683 -23.13 25.71 -10.83
N LEU A 684 -24.30 25.07 -10.82
CA LEU A 684 -24.56 23.91 -11.68
C LEU A 684 -24.55 24.35 -13.14
N ASP A 685 -23.81 23.63 -13.96
CA ASP A 685 -23.64 23.90 -15.39
C ASP A 685 -23.72 22.59 -16.17
N GLU A 686 -24.73 22.47 -17.05
CA GLU A 686 -24.97 21.29 -17.89
C GLU A 686 -23.77 20.94 -18.79
N ALA A 687 -22.86 21.88 -19.04
CA ALA A 687 -21.64 21.61 -19.80
C ALA A 687 -20.64 20.69 -19.07
N VAL A 688 -20.74 20.57 -17.74
CA VAL A 688 -19.80 19.79 -16.90
C VAL A 688 -20.52 18.89 -15.89
N VAL A 689 -21.83 18.66 -16.14
CA VAL A 689 -22.70 17.71 -15.44
C VAL A 689 -22.95 16.52 -16.36
N PHE A 690 -22.87 15.31 -15.80
CA PHE A 690 -23.11 14.05 -16.51
C PHE A 690 -24.21 13.27 -15.79
N ARG A 691 -25.13 12.68 -16.55
CA ARG A 691 -26.17 11.77 -16.05
C ARG A 691 -25.90 10.38 -16.58
N GLY A 692 -26.08 9.36 -15.74
CA GLY A 692 -25.83 7.98 -16.13
C GLY A 692 -26.78 7.49 -17.21
N ASP A 693 -26.31 6.51 -17.98
CA ASP A 693 -27.11 5.89 -19.02
C ASP A 693 -28.25 5.06 -18.41
N ALA A 694 -29.48 5.34 -18.85
CA ALA A 694 -30.66 4.72 -18.29
C ALA A 694 -30.77 3.22 -18.60
N ALA A 695 -30.16 2.73 -19.69
CA ALA A 695 -30.15 1.31 -20.03
C ALA A 695 -29.11 0.57 -19.17
N LEU A 696 -27.89 1.11 -19.04
CA LEU A 696 -26.86 0.54 -18.15
C LEU A 696 -27.37 0.46 -16.71
N ARG A 697 -28.00 1.53 -16.20
CA ARG A 697 -28.59 1.54 -14.85
C ARG A 697 -29.66 0.47 -14.63
N ARG A 698 -30.44 0.11 -15.66
CA ARG A 698 -31.43 -0.99 -15.57
C ARG A 698 -30.80 -2.37 -15.54
N LEU A 699 -29.58 -2.52 -16.08
CA LEU A 699 -28.82 -3.77 -16.07
C LEU A 699 -28.06 -3.97 -14.75
N THR A 700 -27.63 -2.88 -14.11
CA THR A 700 -26.98 -2.93 -12.79
C THR A 700 -27.95 -3.42 -11.73
N ARG A 701 -27.58 -4.48 -11.01
CA ARG A 701 -28.33 -4.95 -9.85
C ARG A 701 -28.29 -3.89 -8.75
N PRO A 702 -29.40 -3.66 -8.02
CA PRO A 702 -29.38 -2.74 -6.89
C PRO A 702 -28.58 -3.35 -5.75
N ARG A 703 -27.67 -2.56 -5.19
CA ARG A 703 -27.00 -2.87 -3.92
C ARG A 703 -28.03 -2.98 -2.81
N ARG A 704 -27.92 -4.04 -2.00
CA ARG A 704 -28.79 -4.28 -0.84
C ARG A 704 -27.93 -4.57 0.39
N PRO A 705 -27.27 -3.55 0.98
CA PRO A 705 -26.53 -3.77 2.22
C PRO A 705 -27.49 -4.24 3.32
N PRO A 706 -27.05 -5.15 4.20
CA PRO A 706 -27.85 -5.58 5.34
C PRO A 706 -28.07 -4.43 6.32
N ASP A 707 -29.16 -4.50 7.10
CA ASP A 707 -29.42 -3.52 8.15
C ASP A 707 -28.25 -3.50 9.16
N PRO A 708 -27.62 -2.34 9.41
CA PRO A 708 -26.44 -2.23 10.26
C PRO A 708 -26.70 -2.66 11.72
N LEU A 709 -27.96 -2.75 12.12
CA LEU A 709 -28.41 -3.16 13.46
C LEU A 709 -29.17 -4.49 13.47
N ALA A 710 -29.27 -5.20 12.33
CA ALA A 710 -29.93 -6.49 12.29
C ALA A 710 -29.19 -7.53 13.16
N ALA A 711 -29.97 -8.29 13.92
CA ALA A 711 -29.48 -9.53 14.52
C ALA A 711 -29.28 -10.60 13.43
N LEU A 712 -28.57 -11.67 13.79
CA LEU A 712 -28.46 -12.84 12.91
C LEU A 712 -29.86 -13.36 12.55
N PRO A 713 -30.16 -13.60 11.26
CA PRO A 713 -31.46 -14.14 10.85
C PRO A 713 -31.77 -15.50 11.50
N ASP A 714 -33.04 -15.71 11.83
CA ASP A 714 -33.53 -16.93 12.52
C ASP A 714 -33.68 -18.14 11.57
N GLY A 715 -33.55 -17.95 10.25
CA GLY A 715 -33.72 -19.01 9.25
C GLY A 715 -32.73 -20.18 9.40
N ASP A 716 -33.15 -21.36 8.92
CA ASP A 716 -32.30 -22.55 8.87
C ASP A 716 -31.11 -22.39 7.92
N GLU A 717 -31.31 -21.62 6.84
CA GLU A 717 -30.29 -21.17 5.91
C GLU A 717 -30.23 -19.64 5.90
N VAL A 718 -29.03 -19.09 6.01
CA VAL A 718 -28.78 -17.64 6.08
C VAL A 718 -27.67 -17.29 5.10
N TYR A 719 -27.87 -16.28 4.26
CA TYR A 719 -26.83 -15.83 3.34
C TYR A 719 -25.90 -14.80 4.00
N LEU A 720 -24.61 -14.84 3.68
CA LEU A 720 -23.67 -13.84 4.20
C LEU A 720 -23.97 -12.42 3.72
N SER A 721 -24.69 -12.26 2.61
CA SER A 721 -25.19 -10.97 2.14
C SER A 721 -26.28 -10.36 3.03
N GLU A 722 -26.86 -11.14 3.95
CA GLU A 722 -27.88 -10.68 4.91
C GLU A 722 -27.30 -10.33 6.28
N ILE A 723 -26.00 -10.58 6.49
CA ILE A 723 -25.31 -10.34 7.74
C ILE A 723 -24.40 -9.14 7.56
N THR A 724 -24.45 -8.18 8.48
CA THR A 724 -23.53 -7.05 8.46
C THR A 724 -22.12 -7.54 8.83
N PRO A 725 -21.11 -7.42 7.95
CA PRO A 725 -19.75 -7.84 8.27
C PRO A 725 -19.15 -6.99 9.40
N LEU A 726 -18.31 -7.62 10.21
CA LEU A 726 -17.52 -6.95 11.24
C LEU A 726 -16.43 -6.07 10.61
N ARG A 727 -15.79 -6.60 9.56
CA ARG A 727 -14.69 -5.93 8.87
C ARG A 727 -14.63 -6.36 7.42
N ILE A 728 -14.40 -5.39 6.55
CA ILE A 728 -14.10 -5.58 5.14
C ILE A 728 -12.71 -5.00 4.90
N THR A 729 -11.85 -5.75 4.23
CA THR A 729 -10.54 -5.28 3.77
C THR A 729 -10.39 -5.70 2.33
N MET A 730 -10.51 -4.75 1.42
CA MET A 730 -10.36 -4.94 -0.01
C MET A 730 -9.38 -3.90 -0.53
N GLU A 731 -8.63 -4.26 -1.56
CA GLU A 731 -7.70 -3.34 -2.21
C GLU A 731 -8.40 -2.34 -3.12
N LYS A 732 -9.58 -2.69 -3.62
CA LYS A 732 -10.40 -1.86 -4.50
C LYS A 732 -11.88 -1.96 -4.14
N GLY A 733 -12.55 -0.81 -4.05
CA GLY A 733 -14.01 -0.66 -4.16
C GLY A 733 -14.80 -1.15 -2.94
N VAL A 734 -16.04 -1.59 -3.19
CA VAL A 734 -16.98 -2.01 -2.14
C VAL A 734 -17.42 -3.45 -2.31
N LEU A 735 -17.82 -4.08 -1.21
CA LEU A 735 -18.38 -5.44 -1.23
C LEU A 735 -19.70 -5.45 -2.04
N GLY A 736 -19.80 -6.38 -2.99
CA GLY A 736 -21.01 -6.64 -3.76
C GLY A 736 -21.96 -7.56 -2.98
N TYR A 737 -23.07 -7.03 -2.47
CA TYR A 737 -24.11 -7.83 -1.80
C TYR A 737 -25.11 -8.34 -2.84
N ASP A 738 -25.19 -9.66 -3.05
CA ASP A 738 -26.05 -10.32 -4.06
C ASP A 738 -25.81 -9.84 -5.52
N GLN A 739 -24.60 -9.35 -5.76
CA GLN A 739 -24.11 -8.87 -7.04
C GLN A 739 -22.59 -9.10 -7.11
N SER A 740 -22.06 -9.14 -8.32
CA SER A 740 -20.63 -9.16 -8.58
C SER A 740 -19.96 -7.84 -8.16
N PHE A 741 -18.63 -7.77 -8.25
CA PHE A 741 -17.91 -6.54 -7.94
C PHE A 741 -18.28 -5.42 -8.91
N ALA A 742 -18.53 -5.71 -10.20
CA ALA A 742 -19.01 -4.71 -11.16
C ALA A 742 -20.54 -4.50 -11.14
N GLY A 743 -21.26 -5.00 -10.13
CA GLY A 743 -22.70 -4.75 -9.95
C GLY A 743 -23.60 -5.56 -10.90
N ASN A 744 -23.07 -6.62 -11.51
CA ASN A 744 -23.80 -7.54 -12.36
C ASN A 744 -24.31 -8.76 -11.56
N PRO A 745 -25.13 -9.66 -12.13
CA PRO A 745 -25.32 -10.99 -11.56
C PRO A 745 -23.97 -11.69 -11.37
N ILE A 746 -23.80 -12.42 -10.26
CA ILE A 746 -22.57 -13.18 -10.02
C ILE A 746 -22.46 -14.31 -11.04
N THR A 747 -21.37 -14.34 -11.81
CA THR A 747 -21.13 -15.35 -12.83
C THR A 747 -19.81 -16.08 -12.62
N LEU A 748 -19.88 -17.40 -12.44
CA LEU A 748 -18.69 -18.24 -12.31
C LEU A 748 -18.75 -19.31 -13.40
N GLY A 749 -17.91 -19.17 -14.44
CA GLY A 749 -18.02 -20.00 -15.63
C GLY A 749 -19.40 -19.81 -16.30
N SER A 750 -20.15 -20.90 -16.49
CA SER A 750 -21.53 -20.86 -17.01
C SER A 750 -22.60 -20.76 -15.92
N MET A 751 -22.21 -20.73 -14.65
CA MET A 751 -23.13 -20.67 -13.51
C MET A 751 -23.49 -19.22 -13.18
N VAL A 752 -24.76 -18.96 -12.92
CA VAL A 752 -25.28 -17.67 -12.48
C VAL A 752 -25.87 -17.82 -11.09
N PHE A 753 -25.53 -16.90 -10.17
CA PHE A 753 -26.02 -16.92 -8.80
C PHE A 753 -26.79 -15.66 -8.47
N ASP A 754 -27.96 -15.84 -7.83
CA ASP A 754 -28.79 -14.73 -7.36
C ASP A 754 -28.36 -14.18 -5.99
N ARG A 755 -27.57 -14.96 -5.25
CA ARG A 755 -27.11 -14.65 -3.89
C ARG A 755 -25.61 -14.86 -3.81
N GLY A 756 -24.93 -14.06 -3.00
CA GLY A 756 -23.49 -14.20 -2.79
C GLY A 756 -22.78 -12.87 -2.54
N LEU A 757 -21.45 -12.92 -2.64
CA LEU A 757 -20.59 -11.77 -2.43
C LEU A 757 -19.63 -11.56 -3.61
N GLY A 758 -19.66 -10.38 -4.22
CA GLY A 758 -18.66 -9.94 -5.21
C GLY A 758 -17.51 -9.19 -4.55
N VAL A 759 -16.27 -9.52 -4.90
CA VAL A 759 -15.04 -8.94 -4.32
C VAL A 759 -13.97 -8.70 -5.39
N HIS A 760 -13.00 -7.84 -5.08
CA HIS A 760 -11.77 -7.67 -5.86
C HIS A 760 -10.57 -8.18 -5.02
N PRO A 761 -9.80 -9.18 -5.47
CA PRO A 761 -8.61 -9.67 -4.75
C PRO A 761 -7.51 -8.59 -4.68
N GLN A 762 -6.71 -8.46 -3.62
CA GLN A 762 -6.77 -9.16 -2.35
C GLN A 762 -7.94 -8.67 -1.48
N ALA A 763 -8.80 -9.59 -1.06
CA ALA A 763 -9.97 -9.30 -0.23
C ALA A 763 -10.04 -10.19 1.00
N GLU A 764 -10.46 -9.63 2.13
CA GLU A 764 -10.77 -10.31 3.38
C GLU A 764 -12.07 -9.73 3.97
N VAL A 765 -13.04 -10.60 4.24
CA VAL A 765 -14.33 -10.23 4.84
C VAL A 765 -14.57 -11.07 6.09
N VAL A 766 -14.82 -10.41 7.22
CA VAL A 766 -14.99 -11.05 8.53
C VAL A 766 -16.41 -10.88 9.03
N TYR A 767 -17.03 -11.97 9.45
CA TYR A 767 -18.39 -12.05 9.98
C TYR A 767 -18.41 -12.59 11.42
N ASP A 768 -19.31 -12.06 12.24
CA ASP A 768 -19.74 -12.71 13.49
C ASP A 768 -20.94 -13.60 13.19
N ILE A 769 -20.77 -14.91 13.38
CA ILE A 769 -21.82 -15.92 13.18
C ILE A 769 -22.27 -16.56 14.51
N GLY A 770 -21.72 -16.09 15.63
CA GLY A 770 -22.20 -16.37 16.98
C GLY A 770 -22.15 -17.84 17.43
N GLY A 771 -21.45 -18.74 16.73
CA GLY A 771 -21.43 -20.18 17.04
C GLY A 771 -22.73 -20.91 16.72
N GLN A 772 -23.65 -20.31 15.95
CA GLN A 772 -25.02 -20.80 15.82
C GLN A 772 -25.29 -21.67 14.58
N PHE A 773 -24.28 -21.90 13.75
CA PHE A 773 -24.39 -22.60 12.47
C PHE A 773 -23.52 -23.85 12.46
N ALA A 774 -23.90 -24.86 11.68
CA ALA A 774 -23.18 -26.13 11.56
C ALA A 774 -22.41 -26.24 10.24
N ALA A 775 -22.86 -25.58 9.17
CA ALA A 775 -22.22 -25.68 7.86
C ALA A 775 -22.13 -24.32 7.15
N PHE A 776 -21.07 -24.15 6.37
CA PHE A 776 -20.92 -23.09 5.37
C PHE A 776 -20.83 -23.71 3.98
N GLU A 777 -21.41 -23.04 2.98
CA GLU A 777 -21.32 -23.42 1.59
C GLU A 777 -21.15 -22.18 0.68
N ALA A 778 -20.28 -22.29 -0.34
CA ALA A 778 -20.17 -21.32 -1.42
C ALA A 778 -19.61 -21.95 -2.70
N TRP A 779 -19.86 -21.32 -3.84
CA TRP A 779 -19.11 -21.49 -5.08
C TRP A 779 -18.14 -20.31 -5.23
N VAL A 780 -16.91 -20.59 -5.65
CA VAL A 780 -15.87 -19.57 -5.76
C VAL A 780 -15.16 -19.65 -7.10
N GLY A 781 -14.68 -18.51 -7.58
CA GLY A 781 -13.93 -18.38 -8.82
C GLY A 781 -13.69 -16.93 -9.21
N VAL A 782 -12.89 -16.75 -10.27
CA VAL A 782 -12.73 -15.45 -10.95
C VAL A 782 -14.03 -15.16 -11.71
N ASP A 783 -14.59 -13.98 -11.50
CA ASP A 783 -15.78 -13.50 -12.20
C ASP A 783 -15.31 -12.67 -13.40
N LEU A 784 -15.69 -13.11 -14.61
CA LEU A 784 -15.23 -12.47 -15.84
C LEU A 784 -16.06 -11.26 -16.23
N GLU A 785 -17.15 -10.97 -15.52
CA GLU A 785 -18.04 -9.84 -15.82
C GLU A 785 -18.51 -9.86 -17.29
N GLY A 786 -18.77 -11.06 -17.81
CA GLY A 786 -19.19 -11.30 -19.19
C GLY A 786 -18.06 -11.38 -20.23
N ALA A 787 -16.80 -11.17 -19.84
CA ALA A 787 -15.66 -11.37 -20.73
C ALA A 787 -15.43 -12.86 -21.06
N SER A 788 -14.88 -13.13 -22.24
CA SER A 788 -14.55 -14.50 -22.70
C SER A 788 -13.06 -14.84 -22.60
N SER A 789 -12.22 -13.86 -22.32
CA SER A 789 -10.78 -13.98 -22.12
C SER A 789 -10.25 -12.86 -21.23
N VAL A 790 -8.98 -12.96 -20.84
CA VAL A 790 -8.26 -11.91 -20.13
C VAL A 790 -7.02 -11.50 -20.91
N SER A 791 -6.44 -10.34 -20.59
CA SER A 791 -5.19 -9.89 -21.22
C SER A 791 -4.03 -10.84 -20.91
N LYS A 792 -3.03 -10.90 -21.78
CA LYS A 792 -1.84 -11.76 -21.59
C LYS A 792 -1.16 -11.52 -20.23
N ALA A 793 -1.10 -10.26 -19.78
CA ALA A 793 -0.55 -9.91 -18.47
C ALA A 793 -1.35 -10.55 -17.31
N ARG A 794 -2.70 -10.56 -17.41
CA ARG A 794 -3.57 -11.27 -16.47
C ARG A 794 -3.41 -12.79 -16.58
N GLU A 795 -3.29 -13.36 -17.78
CA GLU A 795 -3.05 -14.81 -17.93
C GLU A 795 -1.80 -15.28 -17.18
N GLU A 796 -0.73 -14.48 -17.24
CA GLU A 796 0.53 -14.76 -16.56
C GLU A 796 0.46 -14.53 -15.04
N ALA A 797 -0.15 -13.43 -14.61
CA ALA A 797 -0.09 -12.95 -13.22
C ALA A 797 -1.27 -13.37 -12.34
N GLU A 798 -2.49 -13.44 -12.88
CA GLU A 798 -3.72 -13.61 -12.11
C GLU A 798 -3.85 -15.02 -11.54
N ARG A 799 -3.60 -15.12 -10.23
CA ARG A 799 -3.64 -16.36 -9.45
C ARG A 799 -4.27 -16.06 -8.11
N VAL A 800 -5.50 -16.53 -7.89
CA VAL A 800 -6.30 -16.23 -6.70
C VAL A 800 -6.55 -17.52 -5.93
N ALA A 801 -6.35 -17.50 -4.60
CA ALA A 801 -6.79 -18.58 -3.72
C ALA A 801 -7.96 -18.13 -2.85
N PHE A 802 -8.98 -18.96 -2.73
CA PHE A 802 -10.10 -18.73 -1.84
C PHE A 802 -9.92 -19.56 -0.58
N GLN A 803 -9.79 -18.87 0.55
CA GLN A 803 -9.52 -19.46 1.86
C GLN A 803 -10.63 -19.08 2.83
N LEU A 804 -11.11 -20.06 3.60
CA LEU A 804 -12.13 -19.87 4.62
C LEU A 804 -11.51 -20.18 5.99
N TYR A 805 -11.65 -19.26 6.94
CA TYR A 805 -11.19 -19.47 8.31
C TYR A 805 -12.35 -19.38 9.30
N GLY A 806 -12.34 -20.24 10.31
CA GLY A 806 -13.22 -20.16 11.48
C GLY A 806 -12.39 -19.94 12.73
N ASP A 807 -12.64 -18.85 13.46
CA ASP A 807 -11.88 -18.45 14.65
C ASP A 807 -10.35 -18.50 14.46
N GLY A 808 -9.89 -18.09 13.27
CA GLY A 808 -8.47 -18.08 12.88
C GLY A 808 -7.91 -19.41 12.35
N GLN A 809 -8.68 -20.50 12.37
CA GLN A 809 -8.27 -21.80 11.82
C GLN A 809 -8.74 -21.97 10.37
N LEU A 810 -7.85 -22.41 9.49
CA LEU A 810 -8.19 -22.69 8.08
C LEU A 810 -9.14 -23.88 7.99
N LEU A 811 -10.33 -23.65 7.43
CA LEU A 811 -11.38 -24.66 7.25
C LEU A 811 -11.45 -25.20 5.82
N ALA A 812 -11.14 -24.36 4.83
CA ALA A 812 -11.12 -24.74 3.42
C ALA A 812 -10.17 -23.85 2.61
N ASP A 813 -9.57 -24.42 1.56
CA ASP A 813 -8.69 -23.74 0.61
C ASP A 813 -8.90 -24.33 -0.79
N THR A 814 -9.05 -23.49 -1.79
CA THR A 814 -9.13 -23.94 -3.19
C THR A 814 -7.78 -24.23 -3.82
N GLY A 815 -6.68 -23.81 -3.20
CA GLY A 815 -5.42 -23.61 -3.91
C GLY A 815 -5.58 -22.54 -5.00
N GLU A 816 -4.70 -22.56 -5.98
CA GLU A 816 -4.70 -21.62 -7.09
C GLU A 816 -5.93 -21.78 -7.99
N MET A 817 -6.61 -20.67 -8.24
CA MET A 817 -7.63 -20.48 -9.26
C MET A 817 -7.23 -19.35 -10.20
N ARG A 818 -7.56 -19.52 -11.48
CA ARG A 818 -7.35 -18.56 -12.56
C ARG A 818 -8.65 -18.31 -13.30
N TRP A 819 -8.65 -17.34 -14.20
CA TRP A 819 -9.79 -17.01 -15.07
C TRP A 819 -10.38 -18.22 -15.83
N ASN A 820 -9.56 -19.20 -16.19
CA ASN A 820 -9.98 -20.42 -16.90
C ASN A 820 -10.14 -21.65 -15.99
N THR A 821 -10.01 -21.48 -14.67
CA THR A 821 -10.24 -22.56 -13.72
C THR A 821 -11.75 -22.74 -13.51
N PRO A 822 -12.30 -23.96 -13.65
CA PRO A 822 -13.70 -24.20 -13.35
C PRO A 822 -14.05 -23.75 -11.92
N PRO A 823 -15.26 -23.19 -11.70
CA PRO A 823 -15.70 -22.78 -10.37
C PRO A 823 -15.60 -23.94 -9.38
N ARG A 824 -15.20 -23.65 -8.15
CA ARG A 824 -15.06 -24.66 -7.09
C ARG A 824 -16.12 -24.47 -6.02
N ARG A 825 -16.71 -25.57 -5.57
CA ARG A 825 -17.63 -25.58 -4.44
C ARG A 825 -16.85 -25.81 -3.14
N ILE A 826 -17.02 -24.92 -2.18
CA ILE A 826 -16.52 -25.03 -0.81
C ILE A 826 -17.69 -25.43 0.09
N VAL A 827 -17.47 -26.47 0.90
CA VAL A 827 -18.37 -26.86 2.01
C VAL A 827 -17.52 -27.08 3.25
N ALA A 828 -17.83 -26.40 4.35
CA ALA A 828 -17.06 -26.47 5.59
C ALA A 828 -17.95 -26.67 6.81
N ASN A 829 -17.44 -27.40 7.80
CA ASN A 829 -18.05 -27.48 9.13
C ASN A 829 -17.71 -26.20 9.92
N VAL A 830 -18.72 -25.48 10.38
CA VAL A 830 -18.57 -24.26 11.17
C VAL A 830 -19.23 -24.38 12.54
N GLU A 831 -19.52 -25.61 12.98
CA GLU A 831 -20.10 -25.88 14.30
C GLU A 831 -19.23 -25.30 15.42
N GLY A 832 -19.81 -24.42 16.23
CA GLY A 832 -19.13 -23.74 17.33
C GLY A 832 -18.25 -22.56 16.90
N VAL A 833 -18.06 -22.31 15.60
CA VAL A 833 -17.27 -21.18 15.08
C VAL A 833 -18.00 -19.87 15.36
N LYS A 834 -17.32 -18.91 15.98
CA LYS A 834 -17.91 -17.58 16.27
C LYS A 834 -17.63 -16.57 15.19
N GLN A 835 -16.39 -16.51 14.70
CA GLN A 835 -15.99 -15.62 13.62
C GLN A 835 -15.62 -16.40 12.38
N LEU A 836 -16.19 -15.99 11.24
CA LEU A 836 -15.91 -16.56 9.93
C LEU A 836 -15.19 -15.52 9.06
N THR A 837 -14.04 -15.89 8.49
CA THR A 837 -13.26 -15.04 7.60
C THR A 837 -13.20 -15.65 6.21
N LEU A 838 -13.66 -14.89 5.21
CA LEU A 838 -13.57 -15.23 3.79
C LEU A 838 -12.41 -14.44 3.19
N MET A 839 -11.46 -15.13 2.56
CA MET A 839 -10.31 -14.49 1.93
C MET A 839 -10.18 -14.88 0.46
N ALA A 840 -10.13 -13.89 -0.43
CA ALA A 840 -9.69 -14.05 -1.82
C ALA A 840 -8.26 -13.51 -1.92
N ARG A 841 -7.28 -14.40 -1.75
CA ARG A 841 -5.86 -14.06 -1.65
C ARG A 841 -5.21 -14.02 -3.02
N ALA A 842 -4.57 -12.90 -3.36
CA ALA A 842 -3.70 -12.83 -4.53
C ALA A 842 -2.38 -13.57 -4.30
N LEU A 843 -1.98 -14.43 -5.24
CA LEU A 843 -0.75 -15.24 -5.20
C LEU A 843 0.37 -14.68 -6.10
N ASP A 844 0.21 -13.48 -6.63
CA ASP A 844 1.23 -12.72 -7.36
C ASP A 844 1.35 -11.32 -6.76
N GLY A 845 2.57 -10.77 -6.77
CA GLY A 845 2.81 -9.40 -6.31
C GLY A 845 2.10 -8.35 -7.16
N ARG A 846 1.83 -8.66 -8.44
CA ARG A 846 1.10 -7.81 -9.41
C ARG A 846 -0.42 -7.87 -9.22
N LYS A 847 -0.89 -8.03 -7.98
CA LYS A 847 -2.31 -8.19 -7.62
C LYS A 847 -3.23 -7.07 -8.09
N TRP A 848 -2.68 -5.88 -8.32
CA TRP A 848 -3.40 -4.74 -8.89
C TRP A 848 -3.90 -4.99 -10.33
N LEU A 849 -3.36 -5.99 -11.04
CA LEU A 849 -3.81 -6.45 -12.38
C LEU A 849 -5.06 -7.35 -12.33
N PHE A 850 -5.40 -7.89 -11.15
CA PHE A 850 -6.39 -8.94 -11.07
C PHE A 850 -7.78 -8.37 -11.34
N GLY A 851 -8.64 -9.17 -11.94
CA GLY A 851 -10.05 -8.85 -12.09
C GLY A 851 -10.88 -9.35 -10.92
N ASP A 852 -12.18 -9.37 -11.15
CA ASP A 852 -13.16 -9.61 -10.11
C ASP A 852 -13.22 -11.08 -9.71
N ALA A 853 -13.63 -11.33 -8.47
CA ALA A 853 -13.79 -12.63 -7.87
C ALA A 853 -15.09 -12.69 -7.08
N SER A 854 -15.71 -13.85 -7.02
CA SER A 854 -17.03 -13.97 -6.39
C SER A 854 -17.14 -15.20 -5.50
N TRP A 855 -17.91 -15.04 -4.41
CA TRP A 855 -18.43 -16.11 -3.56
C TRP A 855 -19.92 -16.28 -3.88
N GLY A 856 -20.24 -17.07 -4.91
CA GLY A 856 -21.61 -17.41 -5.29
C GLY A 856 -22.27 -18.30 -4.24
N LEU A 857 -23.54 -18.04 -3.93
CA LEU A 857 -24.33 -18.79 -2.94
C LEU A 857 -23.70 -18.87 -1.54
N ALA A 858 -22.93 -17.87 -1.12
CA ALA A 858 -22.27 -17.87 0.19
C ALA A 858 -23.31 -17.91 1.34
N ARG A 859 -23.53 -19.10 1.91
CA ARG A 859 -24.60 -19.37 2.89
C ARG A 859 -24.12 -20.20 4.07
N LEU A 860 -24.82 -20.02 5.19
CA LEU A 860 -24.69 -20.76 6.43
C LEU A 860 -25.94 -21.60 6.67
N SER A 861 -25.78 -22.76 7.28
CA SER A 861 -26.89 -23.65 7.65
C SER A 861 -26.80 -24.07 9.11
N ARG A 862 -27.93 -24.00 9.83
CA ARG A 862 -28.03 -24.44 11.25
C ARG A 862 -28.04 -25.95 11.39
N ALA A 863 -28.62 -26.64 10.40
CA ALA A 863 -28.51 -28.08 10.24
C ALA A 863 -27.35 -28.41 9.32
N ARG A 864 -26.69 -29.55 9.56
CA ARG A 864 -25.80 -30.11 8.54
C ARG A 864 -26.66 -30.49 7.34
N PRO A 865 -26.33 -30.05 6.11
CA PRO A 865 -27.00 -30.56 4.93
C PRO A 865 -26.92 -32.09 4.94
N ALA A 866 -28.01 -32.77 4.52
CA ALA A 866 -27.99 -34.20 4.32
C ALA A 866 -26.72 -34.55 3.53
N ARG A 867 -26.03 -35.62 3.92
CA ARG A 867 -24.76 -36.06 3.31
C ARG A 867 -25.00 -36.40 1.84
N VAL A 868 -25.06 -35.38 0.98
CA VAL A 868 -24.89 -35.53 -0.45
C VAL A 868 -23.42 -35.91 -0.56
N ALA A 869 -23.16 -37.16 -0.96
CA ALA A 869 -21.81 -37.55 -1.35
C ALA A 869 -21.24 -36.40 -2.18
N ALA A 870 -20.04 -35.93 -1.85
CA ALA A 870 -19.34 -35.01 -2.73
C ALA A 870 -19.57 -35.50 -4.16
N PRO A 871 -20.07 -34.66 -5.10
CA PRO A 871 -20.03 -35.08 -6.48
C PRO A 871 -18.58 -35.46 -6.71
N VAL A 872 -18.34 -36.76 -6.88
CA VAL A 872 -17.22 -37.20 -7.67
C VAL A 872 -17.56 -36.60 -9.01
N VAL A 873 -17.03 -35.39 -9.24
CA VAL A 873 -16.82 -34.92 -10.60
C VAL A 873 -16.11 -36.12 -11.23
N PRO A 874 -16.70 -36.78 -12.24
CA PRO A 874 -15.89 -37.61 -13.08
C PRO A 874 -14.92 -36.60 -13.65
N ILE A 875 -13.72 -36.54 -13.09
CA ILE A 875 -12.63 -35.93 -13.80
C ILE A 875 -12.64 -36.78 -15.07
N ALA A 876 -13.02 -36.18 -16.19
CA ALA A 876 -12.41 -36.56 -17.44
C ALA A 876 -10.93 -36.20 -17.25
N ALA A 877 -10.25 -37.00 -16.43
CA ALA A 877 -8.88 -36.83 -16.06
C ALA A 877 -8.17 -37.31 -17.31
N ASP A 878 -7.61 -36.37 -18.03
CA ASP A 878 -6.39 -36.63 -18.77
C ASP A 878 -5.17 -36.46 -17.83
N ARG A 879 -5.40 -36.40 -16.50
CA ARG A 879 -4.39 -36.17 -15.45
C ARG A 879 -4.74 -36.84 -14.11
N LEU A 880 -3.80 -37.57 -13.52
CA LEU A 880 -3.93 -38.23 -12.22
C LEU A 880 -2.96 -37.60 -11.20
N GLN A 881 -3.48 -37.02 -10.11
CA GLN A 881 -2.65 -36.45 -9.05
C GLN A 881 -2.13 -37.55 -8.12
N LEU A 882 -0.81 -37.60 -7.94
CA LEU A 882 -0.13 -38.56 -7.08
C LEU A 882 0.45 -37.90 -5.82
N ASP A 883 -0.08 -36.75 -5.41
CA ASP A 883 0.25 -36.07 -4.15
C ASP A 883 -0.43 -36.73 -2.95
N GLY A 884 0.12 -36.53 -1.75
CA GLY A 884 -0.38 -37.15 -0.53
C GLY A 884 0.64 -38.08 0.11
N ALA A 885 0.19 -39.14 0.78
CA ALA A 885 1.07 -40.06 1.48
C ALA A 885 1.81 -41.03 0.53
N TRP A 886 3.12 -41.13 0.70
CA TRP A 886 4.04 -42.07 0.04
C TRP A 886 4.78 -42.88 1.10
N LEU A 887 5.19 -44.10 0.76
CA LEU A 887 6.07 -44.89 1.63
C LEU A 887 7.52 -44.48 1.39
N LEU A 888 8.34 -44.49 2.44
CA LEU A 888 9.71 -43.98 2.44
C LEU A 888 10.70 -45.03 2.97
N GLU A 889 11.69 -45.39 2.15
CA GLU A 889 12.80 -46.27 2.56
C GLU A 889 14.16 -45.64 2.24
N ASP A 890 15.23 -46.12 2.87
CA ASP A 890 16.57 -45.62 2.65
C ASP A 890 17.60 -46.75 2.60
N TYR A 891 18.62 -46.57 1.78
CA TYR A 891 19.70 -47.54 1.59
C TYR A 891 21.06 -46.84 1.59
N ALA A 892 22.14 -47.60 1.74
CA ALA A 892 23.45 -47.10 1.33
C ALA A 892 23.41 -46.80 -0.18
N VAL A 893 24.13 -45.76 -0.62
CA VAL A 893 24.13 -45.35 -2.03
C VAL A 893 24.55 -46.52 -2.93
N GLY A 894 23.66 -46.91 -3.85
CA GLY A 894 23.81 -48.02 -4.79
C GLY A 894 23.21 -49.35 -4.33
N GLU A 895 22.86 -49.50 -3.05
CA GLU A 895 22.38 -50.76 -2.49
C GLU A 895 20.90 -51.05 -2.77
N GLY A 896 20.03 -50.03 -2.87
CA GLY A 896 18.61 -50.23 -3.16
C GLY A 896 18.39 -50.88 -4.52
N VAL A 897 19.06 -50.38 -5.57
CA VAL A 897 19.01 -51.00 -6.91
C VAL A 897 19.58 -52.43 -6.88
N ALA A 898 20.68 -52.66 -6.15
CA ALA A 898 21.29 -53.99 -6.04
C ALA A 898 20.36 -55.01 -5.34
N ARG A 899 19.50 -54.54 -4.43
CA ARG A 899 18.48 -55.33 -3.73
C ARG A 899 17.14 -55.40 -4.46
N GLY A 900 17.00 -54.75 -5.61
CA GLY A 900 15.76 -54.73 -6.40
C GLY A 900 14.65 -53.89 -5.79
N ALA A 901 15.00 -52.79 -5.12
CA ALA A 901 14.09 -51.88 -4.46
C ALA A 901 13.07 -51.23 -5.42
N GLU A 902 13.36 -51.17 -6.72
CA GLU A 902 12.46 -50.64 -7.76
C GLU A 902 11.28 -51.56 -8.11
N ARG A 903 11.33 -52.83 -7.71
CA ARG A 903 10.39 -53.87 -8.16
C ARG A 903 9.15 -53.96 -7.27
N PRO A 904 7.98 -54.36 -7.82
CA PRO A 904 6.80 -54.62 -7.01
C PRO A 904 7.01 -55.83 -6.10
N GLN A 905 7.14 -55.60 -4.80
CA GLN A 905 7.18 -56.65 -3.78
C GLN A 905 5.80 -56.79 -3.12
N ALA A 906 5.44 -58.00 -2.68
CA ALA A 906 4.11 -58.30 -2.12
C ALA A 906 3.82 -57.49 -0.84
N GLU A 907 4.86 -57.18 -0.07
CA GLU A 907 4.85 -56.23 1.04
C GLU A 907 6.14 -55.38 0.93
N LEU A 908 6.01 -54.05 0.87
CA LEU A 908 7.16 -53.16 0.96
C LEU A 908 7.67 -53.20 2.42
N ALA A 909 8.98 -53.28 2.62
CA ALA A 909 9.59 -53.53 3.93
C ALA A 909 9.46 -52.36 4.93
N THR A 910 8.86 -51.24 4.52
CA THR A 910 8.74 -50.03 5.34
C THR A 910 7.29 -49.57 5.53
N GLU A 911 6.98 -49.13 6.75
CA GLU A 911 5.74 -48.42 7.08
C GLU A 911 5.93 -46.90 7.17
N ARG A 912 7.18 -46.41 7.02
CA ARG A 912 7.49 -44.97 7.11
C ARG A 912 6.80 -44.22 5.98
N ARG A 913 6.29 -43.03 6.29
CA ARG A 913 5.53 -42.21 5.35
C ARG A 913 6.09 -40.80 5.21
N ILE A 914 5.97 -40.27 3.99
CA ILE A 914 6.17 -38.85 3.67
C ILE A 914 4.95 -38.35 2.93
N HIS A 915 4.55 -37.10 3.19
CA HIS A 915 3.51 -36.43 2.44
C HIS A 915 4.18 -35.58 1.35
N LEU A 916 3.81 -35.78 0.08
CA LEU A 916 4.25 -34.95 -1.04
C LEU A 916 3.14 -33.97 -1.45
N PRO A 917 3.45 -32.74 -1.87
CA PRO A 917 4.78 -32.10 -1.93
C PRO A 917 5.46 -32.01 -0.56
N GLY A 918 6.74 -32.36 -0.46
CA GLY A 918 7.43 -32.44 0.82
C GLY A 918 8.89 -32.83 0.75
N SER A 919 9.56 -32.80 1.90
CA SER A 919 10.99 -33.14 2.02
C SER A 919 11.25 -34.19 3.10
N ILE A 920 12.27 -35.01 2.87
CA ILE A 920 12.69 -36.09 3.76
C ILE A 920 13.03 -35.58 5.17
N PRO A 921 13.79 -34.48 5.35
CA PRO A 921 14.07 -33.97 6.70
C PRO A 921 12.81 -33.63 7.49
N VAL A 922 11.80 -33.05 6.84
CA VAL A 922 10.52 -32.73 7.47
C VAL A 922 9.73 -33.99 7.82
N ALA A 923 9.72 -34.99 6.94
CA ALA A 923 9.05 -36.26 7.19
C ALA A 923 9.67 -37.03 8.36
N LEU A 924 11.01 -37.10 8.42
CA LEU A 924 11.73 -37.73 9.53
C LEU A 924 11.55 -36.96 10.83
N ALA A 925 11.48 -35.63 10.78
CA ALA A 925 11.21 -34.83 11.96
C ALA A 925 9.79 -35.00 12.50
N ALA A 926 8.79 -35.09 11.62
CA ALA A 926 7.43 -35.43 12.01
C ALA A 926 7.31 -36.84 12.60
N ALA A 927 8.18 -37.78 12.19
CA ALA A 927 8.29 -39.12 12.75
C ALA A 927 9.13 -39.20 14.03
N GLY A 928 9.77 -38.09 14.46
CA GLY A 928 10.68 -38.06 15.60
C GLY A 928 12.04 -38.72 15.37
N GLU A 929 12.36 -39.09 14.12
CA GLU A 929 13.63 -39.71 13.70
C GLU A 929 14.74 -38.68 13.41
N LEU A 930 14.36 -37.41 13.26
CA LEU A 930 15.27 -36.28 13.10
C LEU A 930 14.79 -35.13 14.01
N PRO A 931 15.66 -34.36 14.66
CA PRO A 931 15.22 -33.13 15.32
C PRO A 931 14.78 -32.08 14.28
N GLU A 932 14.06 -31.05 14.73
CA GLU A 932 13.50 -30.00 13.85
C GLU A 932 14.57 -29.45 12.86
N PRO A 933 14.41 -29.64 11.53
CA PRO A 933 15.51 -29.57 10.58
C PRO A 933 15.98 -28.14 10.25
N TYR A 934 15.28 -27.11 10.75
CA TYR A 934 15.54 -25.70 10.44
C TYR A 934 16.14 -24.90 11.62
N ARG A 935 16.61 -25.56 12.69
CA ARG A 935 17.36 -24.93 13.78
C ARG A 935 18.87 -25.13 13.63
N ASN A 936 19.64 -24.08 13.93
CA ASN A 936 21.07 -23.91 13.62
C ASN A 936 21.98 -25.14 13.89
N ASP A 937 21.77 -25.86 14.98
CA ASP A 937 22.68 -26.97 15.39
C ASP A 937 22.32 -28.32 14.73
N HIS A 938 21.17 -28.44 14.07
CA HIS A 938 20.67 -29.70 13.48
C HIS A 938 21.08 -29.91 12.01
N LEU A 939 21.65 -28.89 11.36
CA LEU A 939 22.08 -28.94 9.96
C LEU A 939 23.13 -30.01 9.68
N ARG A 940 23.96 -30.38 10.66
CA ARG A 940 24.92 -31.49 10.53
C ARG A 940 24.21 -32.84 10.39
N GLN A 941 23.10 -33.03 11.08
CA GLN A 941 22.31 -34.27 11.01
C GLN A 941 21.53 -34.35 9.70
N VAL A 942 21.01 -33.22 9.21
CA VAL A 942 20.40 -33.10 7.87
C VAL A 942 21.42 -33.41 6.77
N ALA A 943 22.66 -32.95 6.91
CA ALA A 943 23.74 -33.23 5.95
C ALA A 943 24.13 -34.72 5.88
N GLU A 944 23.95 -35.50 6.95
CA GLU A 944 24.19 -36.95 6.93
C GLU A 944 23.16 -37.69 6.05
N LEU A 945 21.95 -37.16 5.88
CA LEU A 945 20.90 -37.75 5.02
C LEU A 945 21.33 -37.81 3.55
N ALA A 946 22.23 -36.92 3.14
CA ALA A 946 22.81 -36.87 1.80
C ALA A 946 23.82 -37.99 1.52
N LYS A 947 24.28 -38.73 2.54
CA LYS A 947 25.16 -39.90 2.38
C LYS A 947 24.41 -41.19 2.05
N ARG A 948 23.09 -41.13 1.97
CA ARG A 948 22.19 -42.26 1.70
C ARG A 948 21.40 -41.98 0.43
N GLU A 949 20.82 -43.02 -0.13
CA GLU A 949 19.78 -42.89 -1.14
C GLU A 949 18.42 -43.15 -0.53
N TRP A 950 17.41 -42.46 -1.04
CA TRP A 950 16.07 -42.51 -0.48
C TRP A 950 15.08 -42.93 -1.54
N TRP A 951 14.16 -43.82 -1.19
CA TRP A 951 13.20 -44.41 -2.09
C TRP A 951 11.79 -44.10 -1.65
N LEU A 952 11.01 -43.56 -2.58
CA LEU A 952 9.62 -43.16 -2.41
C LEU A 952 8.75 -44.12 -3.20
N TYR A 953 7.73 -44.70 -2.56
CA TYR A 953 6.82 -45.64 -3.21
C TYR A 953 5.39 -45.17 -3.15
N ARG A 954 4.70 -45.25 -4.29
CA ARG A 954 3.26 -45.06 -4.38
C ARG A 954 2.63 -46.00 -5.37
N TRP A 955 1.58 -46.66 -4.90
CA TRP A 955 0.70 -47.42 -5.77
C TRP A 955 -0.36 -46.51 -6.36
N PHE A 956 -0.65 -46.67 -7.65
CA PHE A 956 -1.66 -45.91 -8.36
C PHE A 956 -2.36 -46.76 -9.43
N ASP A 957 -3.63 -46.49 -9.69
CA ASP A 957 -4.41 -47.19 -10.71
C ASP A 957 -4.49 -46.33 -11.96
N VAL A 958 -4.21 -46.92 -13.13
CA VAL A 958 -4.35 -46.23 -14.42
C VAL A 958 -5.65 -46.70 -15.09
N PRO A 959 -6.57 -45.79 -15.45
CA PRO A 959 -7.84 -46.18 -16.06
C PRO A 959 -7.65 -46.98 -17.35
N THR A 960 -8.44 -48.04 -17.55
CA THR A 960 -8.46 -48.79 -18.83
C THR A 960 -8.75 -47.88 -20.03
N ALA A 961 -9.52 -46.81 -19.82
CA ALA A 961 -9.86 -45.82 -20.84
C ALA A 961 -8.65 -45.03 -21.38
N TRP A 962 -7.50 -45.06 -20.70
CA TRP A 962 -6.27 -44.41 -21.17
C TRP A 962 -5.40 -45.32 -22.06
N GLN A 963 -5.82 -46.57 -22.29
CA GLN A 963 -5.08 -47.52 -23.14
C GLN A 963 -4.90 -46.97 -24.56
N GLY A 964 -3.66 -46.96 -25.04
CA GLY A 964 -3.29 -46.38 -26.34
C GLY A 964 -2.95 -44.88 -26.32
N ARG A 965 -3.06 -44.20 -25.15
CA ARG A 965 -2.60 -42.82 -24.97
C ARG A 965 -1.13 -42.76 -24.56
N ARG A 966 -0.50 -41.61 -24.80
CA ARG A 966 0.85 -41.29 -24.32
C ARG A 966 0.75 -40.76 -22.88
N LEU A 967 1.45 -41.38 -21.93
CA LEU A 967 1.38 -41.05 -20.50
C LEU A 967 2.65 -40.32 -20.05
N GLN A 968 2.46 -39.22 -19.33
CA GLN A 968 3.53 -38.28 -18.96
C GLN A 968 3.58 -38.04 -17.45
N LEU A 969 4.53 -38.69 -16.77
CA LEU A 969 4.79 -38.46 -15.36
C LEU A 969 5.59 -37.17 -15.18
N THR A 970 4.98 -36.16 -14.56
CA THR A 970 5.65 -34.90 -14.20
C THR A 970 6.07 -34.93 -12.74
N LEU A 971 7.39 -34.77 -12.54
CA LEU A 971 8.03 -34.61 -11.24
C LEU A 971 8.36 -33.13 -11.06
N SER A 972 7.57 -32.42 -10.26
CA SER A 972 7.78 -30.99 -9.97
C SER A 972 8.67 -30.82 -8.76
N GLY A 973 9.44 -29.73 -8.68
CA GLY A 973 10.15 -29.35 -7.46
C GLY A 973 11.22 -30.37 -7.01
N VAL A 974 11.87 -31.09 -7.94
CA VAL A 974 12.97 -32.01 -7.60
C VAL A 974 14.10 -31.18 -7.01
N THR A 975 14.49 -31.43 -5.77
CA THR A 975 15.44 -30.54 -5.10
C THR A 975 16.89 -30.80 -5.49
N GLN A 976 17.21 -32.03 -5.94
CA GLN A 976 18.56 -32.45 -6.35
C GLN A 976 18.49 -33.37 -7.60
N GLN A 977 18.44 -34.69 -7.39
CA GLN A 977 18.31 -35.69 -8.44
C GLN A 977 17.24 -36.70 -8.05
N ALA A 978 16.35 -37.01 -8.99
CA ALA A 978 15.33 -38.04 -8.86
C ALA A 978 15.41 -39.01 -10.04
N GLU A 979 15.35 -40.31 -9.76
CA GLU A 979 15.23 -41.37 -10.75
C GLU A 979 13.91 -42.08 -10.53
N ALA A 980 13.17 -42.41 -11.59
CA ALA A 980 11.84 -42.99 -11.49
C ALA A 980 11.73 -44.34 -12.22
N TRP A 981 10.97 -45.25 -11.62
CA TRP A 981 10.60 -46.55 -12.17
C TRP A 981 9.09 -46.77 -12.05
N VAL A 982 8.51 -47.41 -13.06
CA VAL A 982 7.13 -47.89 -13.02
C VAL A 982 7.16 -49.41 -13.13
N ASN A 983 6.59 -50.10 -12.14
CA ASN A 983 6.55 -51.56 -12.05
C ASN A 983 7.92 -52.27 -12.16
N GLY A 984 9.01 -51.59 -11.77
CA GLY A 984 10.37 -52.09 -11.88
C GLY A 984 11.12 -51.70 -13.16
N ASP A 985 10.44 -51.10 -14.14
CA ASP A 985 11.06 -50.61 -15.37
C ASP A 985 11.46 -49.15 -15.21
N TYR A 986 12.70 -48.82 -15.55
CA TYR A 986 13.24 -47.46 -15.45
C TYR A 986 12.59 -46.54 -16.49
N VAL A 987 12.03 -45.41 -16.05
CA VAL A 987 11.31 -44.46 -16.92
C VAL A 987 12.04 -43.13 -17.12
N GLY A 988 13.03 -42.81 -16.27
CA GLY A 988 13.91 -41.68 -16.51
C GLY A 988 14.40 -40.98 -15.24
N ARG A 989 15.11 -39.87 -15.45
CA ARG A 989 15.77 -39.09 -14.40
C ARG A 989 15.42 -37.60 -14.54
N ALA A 990 15.23 -36.95 -13.41
CA ALA A 990 15.11 -35.51 -13.26
C ALA A 990 16.30 -34.96 -12.44
N SER A 991 16.78 -33.76 -12.78
CA SER A 991 17.92 -33.13 -12.08
C SER A 991 17.80 -31.59 -12.09
N GLY A 992 18.34 -30.96 -11.04
CA GLY A 992 18.39 -29.50 -10.89
C GLY A 992 17.46 -28.98 -9.79
N PRO A 993 17.87 -28.00 -8.97
CA PRO A 993 17.08 -27.56 -7.82
C PRO A 993 15.76 -26.94 -8.26
N PHE A 994 14.66 -27.51 -7.76
CA PHE A 994 13.29 -27.09 -7.98
C PHE A 994 12.80 -27.16 -9.44
N SER A 995 13.44 -27.97 -10.28
CA SER A 995 13.01 -28.16 -11.67
C SER A 995 11.74 -29.02 -11.75
N ALA A 996 10.91 -28.76 -12.76
CA ALA A 996 9.85 -29.66 -13.19
C ALA A 996 10.35 -30.45 -14.40
N THR A 997 10.26 -31.78 -14.33
CA THR A 997 10.68 -32.67 -15.43
C THR A 997 9.56 -33.65 -15.75
N THR A 998 9.23 -33.78 -17.03
CA THR A 998 8.22 -34.73 -17.52
C THR A 998 8.90 -35.95 -18.14
N LEU A 999 8.48 -37.15 -17.70
CA LEU A 999 9.00 -38.45 -18.10
C LEU A 999 7.90 -39.26 -18.80
N GLU A 1000 8.25 -39.97 -19.87
CA GLU A 1000 7.30 -40.82 -20.60
C GLU A 1000 7.20 -42.19 -19.93
N VAL A 1001 6.00 -42.60 -19.51
CA VAL A 1001 5.80 -43.83 -18.71
C VAL A 1001 4.86 -44.84 -19.35
N GLY A 1002 4.43 -44.61 -20.60
CA GLY A 1002 3.40 -45.40 -21.27
C GLY A 1002 3.74 -46.88 -21.51
N GLY A 1003 5.02 -47.23 -21.69
CA GLY A 1003 5.47 -48.61 -21.95
C GLY A 1003 5.30 -49.58 -20.76
N PRO A 1004 5.83 -49.25 -19.57
CA PRO A 1004 5.76 -50.13 -18.40
C PRO A 1004 4.45 -50.05 -17.58
N THR A 1005 3.55 -49.14 -17.94
CA THR A 1005 2.28 -48.93 -17.25
C THR A 1005 1.23 -49.97 -17.66
N ARG A 1006 0.60 -50.60 -16.67
CA ARG A 1006 -0.48 -51.59 -16.84
C ARG A 1006 -1.83 -50.89 -16.67
N PHE A 1007 -2.55 -50.72 -17.78
CA PHE A 1007 -3.89 -50.12 -17.80
C PHE A 1007 -4.94 -51.04 -17.15
N GLY A 1008 -5.86 -50.46 -16.39
CA GLY A 1008 -6.90 -51.18 -15.65
C GLY A 1008 -6.38 -52.00 -14.46
N GLN A 1009 -5.11 -51.82 -14.10
CA GLN A 1009 -4.44 -52.52 -13.00
C GLN A 1009 -3.69 -51.52 -12.12
N ARG A 1010 -3.32 -52.00 -10.93
CA ARG A 1010 -2.51 -51.26 -9.97
C ARG A 1010 -1.04 -51.26 -10.40
N ASN A 1011 -0.44 -50.08 -10.42
CA ASN A 1011 0.94 -49.83 -10.80
C ASN A 1011 1.73 -49.32 -9.60
N LEU A 1012 3.01 -49.69 -9.51
CA LEU A 1012 3.94 -49.15 -8.52
C LEU A 1012 4.81 -48.08 -9.18
N LEU A 1013 4.79 -46.86 -8.63
CA LEU A 1013 5.78 -45.82 -8.91
C LEU A 1013 6.82 -45.83 -7.79
N ALA A 1014 8.07 -46.09 -8.13
CA ALA A 1014 9.22 -46.00 -7.25
C ALA A 1014 10.11 -44.83 -7.69
N ILE A 1015 10.41 -43.90 -6.78
CA ILE A 1015 11.29 -42.75 -7.05
C ILE A 1015 12.48 -42.79 -6.10
N ARG A 1016 13.68 -42.84 -6.66
CA ARG A 1016 14.94 -42.75 -5.91
C ARG A 1016 15.45 -41.32 -5.92
N LEU A 1017 15.61 -40.73 -4.75
CA LEU A 1017 16.23 -39.43 -4.53
C LEU A 1017 17.69 -39.59 -4.12
N LEU A 1018 18.55 -38.81 -4.77
CA LEU A 1018 20.00 -38.81 -4.55
C LEU A 1018 20.50 -37.38 -4.33
N ALA A 1019 21.46 -37.22 -3.42
CA ALA A 1019 22.24 -36.00 -3.32
C ALA A 1019 23.31 -36.00 -4.43
N GLY A 1020 23.12 -35.18 -5.47
CA GLY A 1020 24.07 -35.04 -6.58
C GLY A 1020 25.06 -33.88 -6.37
N SER A 1021 26.23 -33.95 -7.01
CA SER A 1021 27.05 -32.76 -7.27
C SER A 1021 26.50 -32.02 -8.49
N ALA A 1022 26.16 -30.73 -8.37
CA ALA A 1022 25.69 -29.91 -9.48
C ALA A 1022 26.89 -29.34 -10.26
N PRO A 1023 27.12 -29.70 -11.54
CA PRO A 1023 28.33 -29.29 -12.27
C PRO A 1023 28.43 -27.78 -12.60
N TRP A 1024 27.34 -27.02 -12.49
CA TRP A 1024 27.24 -25.63 -12.97
C TRP A 1024 27.47 -24.54 -11.92
N THR A 1025 27.69 -24.88 -10.64
CA THR A 1025 27.68 -23.87 -9.56
C THR A 1025 29.04 -23.62 -8.90
N ASN A 1026 30.10 -24.38 -9.19
CA ASN A 1026 31.38 -24.33 -8.44
C ASN A 1026 31.25 -24.45 -6.89
N VAL A 1027 30.04 -24.75 -6.38
CA VAL A 1027 29.75 -24.99 -4.96
C VAL A 1027 29.77 -26.49 -4.72
N ARG A 1028 30.63 -26.96 -3.81
CA ARG A 1028 30.52 -28.31 -3.24
C ARG A 1028 29.32 -28.31 -2.29
N SER A 1029 28.21 -28.92 -2.69
CA SER A 1029 26.87 -28.80 -2.05
C SER A 1029 26.74 -29.38 -0.63
N PHE A 1030 27.82 -29.78 0.02
CA PHE A 1030 27.84 -30.13 1.45
C PHE A 1030 29.19 -29.74 2.05
N ALA A 1031 29.38 -28.46 2.36
CA ALA A 1031 30.43 -28.05 3.29
C ALA A 1031 29.81 -27.95 4.69
N VAL A 1032 30.16 -28.88 5.58
CA VAL A 1032 29.91 -28.69 7.01
C VAL A 1032 30.63 -27.39 7.41
N PRO A 1033 29.96 -26.40 8.03
CA PRO A 1033 30.65 -25.21 8.49
C PRO A 1033 31.82 -25.60 9.39
N ALA A 1034 33.05 -25.25 8.97
CA ALA A 1034 34.19 -25.25 9.85
C ALA A 1034 33.93 -24.19 10.93
N ARG A 1035 34.49 -24.43 12.12
CA ARG A 1035 34.16 -23.83 13.43
C ARG A 1035 34.18 -22.30 13.55
N GLU A 1036 34.34 -21.54 12.46
CA GLU A 1036 34.66 -20.10 12.47
C GLU A 1036 33.63 -19.19 11.77
N THR A 1037 32.59 -19.69 11.10
CA THR A 1037 31.46 -18.85 10.68
C THR A 1037 30.39 -18.80 11.77
N GLN A 1038 30.44 -17.78 12.61
CA GLN A 1038 29.35 -17.43 13.54
C GLN A 1038 28.08 -17.09 12.74
N VAL A 1039 27.11 -18.00 12.76
CA VAL A 1039 25.72 -17.73 12.38
C VAL A 1039 25.12 -16.82 13.46
N ALA A 1040 24.67 -15.63 13.07
CA ALA A 1040 23.96 -14.72 13.96
C ALA A 1040 22.67 -15.40 14.46
N ARG A 1041 22.39 -15.31 15.77
CA ARG A 1041 21.12 -15.80 16.33
C ARG A 1041 19.98 -14.91 15.84
N GLY A 1042 19.03 -15.48 15.11
CA GLY A 1042 17.75 -14.83 14.80
C GLY A 1042 17.45 -14.57 13.33
N THR A 1043 18.26 -15.04 12.38
CA THR A 1043 17.93 -14.96 10.95
C THR A 1043 17.18 -16.20 10.49
N ASP A 1044 15.97 -16.01 9.96
CA ASP A 1044 15.32 -17.01 9.10
C ASP A 1044 16.19 -17.29 7.87
N TYR A 1045 16.16 -18.55 7.42
CA TYR A 1045 16.96 -19.08 6.33
C TYR A 1045 16.80 -18.23 5.04
N GLY A 1046 17.90 -17.60 4.56
CA GLY A 1046 17.92 -16.85 3.29
C GLY A 1046 18.58 -15.46 3.31
N LEU A 1047 19.04 -14.95 4.46
CA LEU A 1047 19.52 -13.57 4.58
C LEU A 1047 21.04 -13.38 4.68
N ASP A 1048 21.85 -14.44 4.80
CA ASP A 1048 23.30 -14.32 5.02
C ASP A 1048 24.18 -15.01 3.96
N GLY A 1049 23.60 -15.51 2.87
CA GLY A 1049 24.37 -16.00 1.71
C GLY A 1049 25.31 -17.19 1.98
N GLY A 1050 25.16 -17.89 3.11
CA GLY A 1050 26.02 -18.99 3.53
C GLY A 1050 25.36 -20.36 3.39
N GLY A 1051 25.71 -21.12 2.34
CA GLY A 1051 25.60 -22.58 2.27
C GLY A 1051 24.18 -23.19 2.26
N LEU A 1052 23.61 -23.38 1.07
CA LEU A 1052 22.43 -24.23 0.87
C LEU A 1052 22.74 -25.69 1.28
N ALA A 1053 22.03 -26.22 2.27
CA ALA A 1053 21.70 -27.65 2.34
C ALA A 1053 20.33 -27.84 1.66
N PRO A 1054 20.26 -28.09 0.35
CA PRO A 1054 18.97 -28.34 -0.30
C PRO A 1054 18.39 -29.64 0.28
N ALA A 1055 17.21 -29.54 0.90
CA ALA A 1055 16.51 -30.69 1.46
C ALA A 1055 16.24 -31.72 0.36
N LEU A 1056 16.47 -33.01 0.59
CA LEU A 1056 16.05 -34.07 -0.34
C LEU A 1056 14.52 -34.12 -0.37
N GLY A 1057 13.90 -33.76 -1.49
CA GLY A 1057 12.46 -33.58 -1.56
C GLY A 1057 11.94 -33.52 -2.99
N LEU A 1058 10.63 -33.61 -3.09
CA LEU A 1058 9.88 -33.60 -4.33
C LEU A 1058 8.64 -32.73 -4.15
N GLY A 1059 8.36 -31.91 -5.16
CA GLY A 1059 7.14 -31.14 -5.28
C GLY A 1059 5.97 -32.01 -5.73
N GLU A 1060 5.04 -31.44 -6.49
CA GLU A 1060 3.89 -32.19 -7.01
C GLU A 1060 4.30 -33.33 -7.94
N VAL A 1061 3.61 -34.45 -7.84
CA VAL A 1061 3.77 -35.62 -8.72
C VAL A 1061 2.46 -35.87 -9.45
N THR A 1062 2.49 -35.77 -10.77
CA THR A 1062 1.26 -35.91 -11.59
C THR A 1062 1.50 -36.83 -12.77
N LEU A 1063 0.55 -37.71 -13.08
CA LEU A 1063 0.60 -38.60 -14.25
C LEU A 1063 -0.36 -38.15 -15.35
#